data_AF-A0A510TNL2-F1
#
_entry.id   AF-A0A510TNL2-F1
#
_cell.length_a   1.000
_cell.length_b   1.000
_cell.length_c   1.000
_cell.angle_alpha   90.00
_cell.angle_beta   90.00
_cell.angle_gamma   90.00
#
_symmetry.space_group_name_H-M   'P 1'
#
loop_
_entity.id
_entity.type
_entity.pdbx_description
1 polymer ?
#
loop_
_entity_poly.entity_id
_entity_poly.type
_entity_poly.pdbx_seq_one_letter_code
_entity_poly.pdbx_strand_id
1 'polypeptide(L)'
;MIHPMQGFEEEDTRKVQTAVAGRPGSDEPVFLPFDHAEFPDFLARYPDLEFFCGSLLGGCGQKLSAKRYTSKKCHFAHHPPVRCRRTANSESSADHLYVGRALKRWLQQQGKRDVSVSYDLFGADSGGCVDVSFDGGRRAVRVQLDRMERKSWLARHKELDRATRGGGDWIYGPDSMLAHNEVDAAGYALRVQCRTVGATREVQIGTQLPGHTIEWTTLDHCRLTDSAILTPHLEETGEGVRVRTAERGTPAAEASGPASPASPPRVAPAVFQLAPGTVAFTAAVAVAGADGSRRLYDADVQSTGSAVTPGRISLPAEAAVPDRDQIWLLLGPATLRLPVPGDDRTRDSRAVITAESIARLEGNALEPWQGLRPPRSPAPTAAPSSAGEAAAAGPAHGRAREQAPADPPPSGPPGPRVAGPPATGRSAAERGARAALQALRDQSREARDTGDRDAVRQTARYLAMLRDDPTVVEAVRDAAAAECDVLSAWSAAPTAPGHRLAGLLERLRQEGEKLPLAALRRLVEDAEAEADKLDRYLTTGELDELGRWSDELARRSGRPALDALERLGGEVRAALERYARAGAVVRWSVVGAEVDGGVLDLHPDDQMEVLVQADGATDRDEPLLSALVTDDDFRVHPFYARILDHLDRPVPAQADLRAQWERDVLRLHLLWSGPSHRAGVRFPGSP
;
A
#
# COMPACT_ATOMS: atom_id res chain seq x y z
N MET A 1 12.41 -2.40 35.76
CA MET A 1 10.95 -2.44 35.96
C MET A 1 10.34 -1.47 34.97
N ILE A 2 9.82 -2.02 33.87
CA ILE A 2 9.26 -1.25 32.76
C ILE A 2 7.76 -1.22 33.02
N HIS A 3 7.21 -0.02 33.26
CA HIS A 3 5.77 0.15 33.34
C HIS A 3 5.16 0.00 31.93
N PRO A 4 4.08 -0.77 31.77
CA PRO A 4 3.41 -0.94 30.49
C PRO A 4 2.73 0.37 30.08
N MET A 5 2.96 0.79 28.83
CA MET A 5 2.19 1.86 28.20
C MET A 5 0.74 1.37 28.02
N GLN A 6 -0.12 1.78 28.96
CA GLN A 6 -1.57 1.68 28.82
C GLN A 6 -1.99 2.47 27.58
N GLY A 7 -2.87 1.87 26.76
CA GLY A 7 -3.49 2.50 25.61
C GLY A 7 -4.12 3.83 26.03
N PHE A 8 -3.65 4.92 25.43
CA PHE A 8 -4.15 6.25 25.71
C PHE A 8 -5.51 6.42 25.04
N GLU A 9 -6.53 6.57 25.90
CA GLU A 9 -7.84 7.21 25.72
C GLU A 9 -8.28 7.52 24.28
N GLU A 10 -9.48 7.01 23.94
CA GLU A 10 -10.36 7.40 22.84
C GLU A 10 -10.18 8.85 22.35
N GLU A 11 -10.31 9.03 21.03
CA GLU A 11 -10.24 10.32 20.33
C GLU A 11 -11.09 11.40 21.01
N ASP A 12 -10.43 12.29 21.74
CA ASP A 12 -11.06 13.50 22.26
C ASP A 12 -11.32 14.48 21.11
N THR A 13 -12.47 14.29 20.44
CA THR A 13 -13.03 15.08 19.32
C THR A 13 -13.37 16.53 19.68
N ARG A 14 -12.90 17.05 20.82
CA ARG A 14 -13.01 18.48 21.20
C ARG A 14 -11.72 19.27 20.93
N LYS A 15 -10.67 18.59 20.48
CA LYS A 15 -9.33 19.16 20.36
C LYS A 15 -9.06 19.59 18.93
N VAL A 16 -8.76 20.89 18.77
CA VAL A 16 -8.46 21.49 17.47
C VAL A 16 -7.04 21.12 17.07
N GLN A 17 -6.86 20.38 15.99
CA GLN A 17 -5.53 19.98 15.51
C GLN A 17 -4.93 20.93 14.48
N THR A 18 -5.76 21.76 13.86
CA THR A 18 -5.32 22.72 12.84
C THR A 18 -5.73 24.14 13.19
N ALA A 19 -4.85 25.08 12.88
CA ALA A 19 -5.06 26.51 13.04
C ALA A 19 -4.59 27.24 11.78
N VAL A 20 -4.77 28.56 11.75
CA VAL A 20 -4.12 29.43 10.76
C VAL A 20 -3.11 30.33 11.46
N ALA A 21 -1.98 30.59 10.83
CA ALA A 21 -0.94 31.45 11.37
C ALA A 21 -1.15 32.93 11.01
N GLY A 22 -0.72 33.81 11.91
CA GLY A 22 -0.60 35.26 11.70
C GLY A 22 -1.90 36.05 11.89
N ARG A 23 -3.02 35.63 11.27
CA ARG A 23 -4.31 36.33 11.41
C ARG A 23 -5.52 35.40 11.22
N PRO A 24 -6.72 35.76 11.72
CA PRO A 24 -7.93 34.93 11.60
C PRO A 24 -8.34 34.54 10.17
N GLY A 25 -8.15 35.44 9.20
CA GLY A 25 -8.48 35.21 7.79
C GLY A 25 -7.30 34.76 6.94
N SER A 26 -6.28 34.17 7.54
CA SER A 26 -5.08 33.69 6.83
C SER A 26 -5.35 32.38 6.08
N ASP A 27 -4.72 32.21 4.92
CA ASP A 27 -4.66 30.97 4.12
C ASP A 27 -3.39 30.16 4.45
N GLU A 28 -2.75 30.43 5.58
CA GLU A 28 -1.56 29.73 6.08
C GLU A 28 -1.95 28.71 7.16
N PRO A 29 -2.26 27.45 6.77
CA PRO A 29 -2.64 26.43 7.72
C PRO A 29 -1.42 25.95 8.50
N VAL A 30 -1.66 25.60 9.75
CA VAL A 30 -0.69 24.91 10.59
C VAL A 30 -1.35 23.69 11.21
N PHE A 31 -0.61 22.60 11.22
CA PHE A 31 -0.96 21.35 11.88
C PHE A 31 -0.08 21.22 13.12
N LEU A 32 -0.69 20.97 14.28
CA LEU A 32 0.05 20.68 15.49
C LEU A 32 0.24 19.17 15.60
N PRO A 33 1.48 18.65 15.61
CA PRO A 33 1.73 17.23 15.79
C PRO A 33 1.05 16.67 17.04
N PHE A 34 0.58 15.43 16.95
CA PHE A 34 -0.01 14.76 18.11
C PHE A 34 1.03 14.49 19.20
N ASP A 35 2.26 14.16 18.80
CA ASP A 35 3.34 13.82 19.72
C ASP A 35 3.98 15.07 20.32
N HIS A 36 4.07 15.07 21.65
CA HIS A 36 4.78 16.07 22.44
C HIS A 36 6.29 16.13 22.20
N ALA A 37 6.88 15.08 21.62
CA ALA A 37 8.28 15.04 21.21
C ALA A 37 8.54 15.96 20.00
N GLU A 38 7.57 16.08 19.09
CA GLU A 38 7.63 16.92 17.88
C GLU A 38 7.22 18.38 18.14
N PHE A 39 6.68 18.67 19.32
CA PHE A 39 6.23 20.01 19.70
C PHE A 39 7.34 21.10 19.65
N PRO A 40 8.59 20.84 20.08
CA PRO A 40 9.68 21.81 19.93
C PRO A 40 9.97 22.15 18.46
N ASP A 41 9.97 21.16 17.57
CA ASP A 41 10.21 21.36 16.14
C ASP A 41 9.07 22.17 15.50
N PHE A 42 7.83 21.94 15.95
CA PHE A 42 6.69 22.77 15.57
C PHE A 42 6.89 24.24 15.96
N LEU A 43 7.31 24.53 17.21
CA LEU A 43 7.58 25.91 17.63
C LEU A 43 8.75 26.53 16.87
N ALA A 44 9.81 25.75 16.62
CA ALA A 44 10.97 26.20 15.86
C ALA A 44 10.63 26.54 14.40
N ARG A 45 9.64 25.86 13.82
CA ARG A 45 9.14 26.12 12.46
C ARG A 45 8.30 27.39 12.35
N TYR A 46 7.62 27.77 13.43
CA TYR A 46 6.74 28.94 13.47
C TYR A 46 7.14 29.90 14.61
N PRO A 47 8.37 30.43 14.59
CA PRO A 47 8.82 31.37 15.61
C PRO A 47 7.99 32.65 15.52
N ASP A 48 7.58 33.17 16.68
CA ASP A 48 6.88 34.46 16.80
C ASP A 48 5.51 34.58 16.09
N LEU A 49 4.95 33.47 15.60
CA LEU A 49 3.62 33.47 14.97
C LEU A 49 2.50 33.19 15.98
N GLU A 50 1.44 33.99 15.88
CA GLU A 50 0.19 33.75 16.58
C GLU A 50 -0.70 32.79 15.78
N PHE A 51 -1.41 31.92 16.49
CA PHE A 51 -2.32 30.94 15.88
C PHE A 51 -3.76 31.34 16.13
N PHE A 52 -4.63 31.11 15.14
CA PHE A 52 -6.05 31.47 15.21
C PHE A 52 -6.94 30.32 14.77
N CYS A 53 -8.13 30.27 15.35
CA CYS A 53 -9.22 29.42 14.88
C CYS A 53 -9.80 30.05 13.61
N GLY A 54 -9.12 29.81 12.48
CA GLY A 54 -9.30 30.62 11.27
C GLY A 54 -10.71 30.58 10.69
N SER A 55 -11.15 31.69 10.08
CA SER A 55 -12.47 31.78 9.43
C SER A 55 -12.57 30.87 8.22
N LEU A 56 -11.47 30.69 7.47
CA LEU A 56 -11.40 29.74 6.36
C LEU A 56 -11.42 28.27 6.81
N LEU A 57 -11.29 28.00 8.12
CA LEU A 57 -11.46 26.66 8.71
C LEU A 57 -12.88 26.46 9.28
N GLY A 58 -13.81 27.39 9.03
CA GLY A 58 -15.11 27.44 9.70
C GLY A 58 -15.00 27.82 11.20
N GLY A 59 -13.86 28.40 11.59
CA GLY A 59 -13.52 28.79 12.95
C GLY A 59 -14.10 30.14 13.38
N CYS A 60 -14.07 30.39 14.69
CA CYS A 60 -14.60 31.61 15.29
C CYS A 60 -13.71 32.85 15.16
N GLY A 61 -12.53 32.73 14.54
CA GLY A 61 -11.52 33.78 14.40
C GLY A 61 -10.73 34.10 15.66
N GLN A 62 -11.00 33.45 16.79
CA GLN A 62 -10.31 33.73 18.05
C GLN A 62 -8.90 33.15 18.09
N LYS A 63 -8.02 33.79 18.87
CA LYS A 63 -6.64 33.36 19.08
C LYS A 63 -6.59 32.03 19.84
N LEU A 64 -5.75 31.13 19.35
CA LEU A 64 -5.49 29.80 19.89
C LEU A 64 -4.11 29.75 20.57
N SER A 65 -4.01 28.91 21.59
CA SER A 65 -2.74 28.50 22.18
C SER A 65 -2.38 27.10 21.69
N ALA A 66 -1.19 26.89 21.15
CA ALA A 66 -0.64 25.55 20.98
C ALA A 66 -0.32 24.97 22.35
N LYS A 67 -0.86 23.79 22.69
CA LYS A 67 -0.65 23.16 23.99
C LYS A 67 0.13 21.86 23.85
N ARG A 68 1.28 21.80 24.54
CA ARG A 68 2.06 20.59 24.72
C ARG A 68 1.48 19.76 25.86
N TYR A 69 1.21 18.49 25.61
CA TYR A 69 0.74 17.55 26.61
C TYR A 69 1.55 16.27 26.54
N THR A 70 2.06 15.79 27.67
CA THR A 70 2.80 14.51 27.75
C THR A 70 1.87 13.32 28.04
N SER A 71 0.69 13.58 28.58
CA SER A 71 -0.31 12.57 28.96
C SER A 71 -1.50 12.50 28.00
N LYS A 72 -1.59 13.41 27.01
CA LYS A 72 -2.66 13.52 26.02
C LYS A 72 -2.08 14.03 24.71
N LYS A 73 -2.81 13.87 23.61
CA LYS A 73 -2.46 14.48 22.31
C LYS A 73 -2.27 16.00 22.47
N CYS A 74 -1.17 16.52 21.93
CA CYS A 74 -1.03 17.97 21.74
C CYS A 74 -2.17 18.47 20.87
N HIS A 75 -2.61 19.71 21.11
CA HIS A 75 -3.72 20.32 20.38
C HIS A 75 -3.72 21.85 20.59
N PHE A 76 -4.41 22.55 19.70
CA PHE A 76 -4.75 23.94 19.90
C PHE A 76 -5.94 24.09 20.85
N ALA A 77 -5.83 25.05 21.77
CA ALA A 77 -6.87 25.36 22.73
C ALA A 77 -7.33 26.82 22.58
N HIS A 78 -8.64 27.03 22.65
CA HIS A 78 -9.20 28.36 22.78
C HIS A 78 -8.98 28.92 24.19
N HIS A 79 -8.96 30.24 24.31
CA HIS A 79 -8.97 30.94 25.59
C HIS A 79 -10.43 31.15 26.04
N PRO A 80 -10.87 30.60 27.18
CA PRO A 80 -12.20 30.86 27.69
C PRO A 80 -12.39 32.35 28.08
N PRO A 81 -13.62 32.90 27.96
CA PRO A 81 -14.82 32.27 27.41
C PRO A 81 -14.84 32.37 25.87
N VAL A 82 -15.13 31.26 25.18
CA VAL A 82 -15.34 31.24 23.73
C VAL A 82 -16.58 30.44 23.37
N ARG A 83 -17.31 30.86 22.34
CA ARG A 83 -18.34 30.05 21.68
C ARG A 83 -17.90 29.80 20.25
N CYS A 84 -17.29 28.65 20.01
CA CYS A 84 -16.88 28.22 18.68
C CYS A 84 -17.87 27.14 18.19
N ARG A 85 -18.33 27.26 16.95
CA ARG A 85 -19.21 26.28 16.30
C ARG A 85 -18.47 25.38 15.30
N ARG A 86 -17.14 25.50 15.23
CA ARG A 86 -16.30 24.67 14.36
C ARG A 86 -16.40 23.21 14.81
N THR A 87 -16.89 22.36 13.91
CA THR A 87 -17.06 20.92 14.12
C THR A 87 -15.87 20.13 13.60
N ALA A 88 -15.36 20.47 12.41
CA ALA A 88 -14.17 19.85 11.83
C ALA A 88 -12.89 20.30 12.57
N ASN A 89 -12.28 19.38 13.32
CA ASN A 89 -11.13 19.68 14.18
C ASN A 89 -9.98 18.65 14.13
N SER A 90 -10.10 17.65 13.25
CA SER A 90 -9.06 16.67 12.93
C SER A 90 -7.92 17.26 12.10
N GLU A 91 -6.92 16.44 11.77
CA GLU A 91 -5.82 16.79 10.87
C GLU A 91 -6.26 17.20 9.46
N SER A 92 -7.33 16.60 8.93
CA SER A 92 -7.85 16.89 7.59
C SER A 92 -8.65 18.18 7.50
N SER A 93 -9.04 18.78 8.64
CA SER A 93 -9.90 19.97 8.69
C SER A 93 -9.29 21.25 8.09
N ALA A 94 -8.03 21.20 7.67
CA ALA A 94 -7.35 22.30 6.96
C ALA A 94 -6.79 21.87 5.59
N ASP A 95 -7.13 20.67 5.09
CA ASP A 95 -6.58 20.13 3.85
C ASP A 95 -6.85 21.04 2.65
N HIS A 96 -8.02 21.69 2.60
CA HIS A 96 -8.35 22.68 1.57
C HIS A 96 -7.35 23.85 1.53
N LEU A 97 -6.87 24.32 2.68
CA LEU A 97 -5.87 25.38 2.75
C LEU A 97 -4.49 24.86 2.30
N TYR A 98 -4.12 23.64 2.69
CA TYR A 98 -2.87 23.02 2.26
C TYR A 98 -2.85 22.83 0.73
N VAL A 99 -3.95 22.32 0.17
CA VAL A 99 -4.13 22.14 -1.28
C VAL A 99 -4.07 23.47 -2.02
N GLY A 100 -4.85 24.48 -1.61
CA GLY A 100 -4.85 25.79 -2.27
C GLY A 100 -3.48 26.46 -2.25
N ARG A 101 -2.76 26.36 -1.12
CA ARG A 101 -1.41 26.91 -0.97
C ARG A 101 -0.38 26.14 -1.81
N ALA A 102 -0.47 24.81 -1.85
CA ALA A 102 0.43 23.98 -2.64
C ALA A 102 0.26 24.25 -4.14
N LEU A 103 -0.99 24.31 -4.64
CA LEU A 103 -1.28 24.64 -6.03
C LEU A 103 -0.83 26.05 -6.39
N LYS A 104 -1.11 27.06 -5.53
CA LYS A 104 -0.66 28.44 -5.75
C LYS A 104 0.86 28.51 -5.92
N ARG A 105 1.61 27.88 -5.02
CA ARG A 105 3.08 27.85 -5.05
C ARG A 105 3.60 27.14 -6.29
N TRP A 106 3.01 25.98 -6.61
CA TRP A 106 3.38 25.21 -7.79
C TRP A 106 3.15 26.02 -9.07
N LEU A 107 1.98 26.65 -9.25
CA LEU A 107 1.69 27.50 -10.41
C LEU A 107 2.67 28.68 -10.54
N GLN A 108 3.04 29.30 -9.41
CA GLN A 108 4.07 30.36 -9.39
C GLN A 108 5.45 29.83 -9.81
N GLN A 109 5.82 28.62 -9.39
CA GLN A 109 7.05 27.94 -9.82
C GLN A 109 7.02 27.56 -11.30
N GLN A 110 5.83 27.26 -11.86
CA GLN A 110 5.61 27.10 -13.31
C GLN A 110 5.63 28.44 -14.08
N GLY A 111 5.94 29.56 -13.43
CA GLY A 111 6.07 30.88 -14.06
C GLY A 111 4.75 31.60 -14.33
N LYS A 112 3.62 31.10 -13.80
CA LYS A 112 2.31 31.72 -13.99
C LYS A 112 2.16 32.99 -13.16
N ARG A 113 1.45 33.97 -13.72
CA ARG A 113 1.21 35.29 -13.12
C ARG A 113 -0.23 35.41 -12.63
N ASP A 114 -0.48 36.38 -11.76
CA ASP A 114 -1.81 36.70 -11.22
C ASP A 114 -2.52 35.50 -10.58
N VAL A 115 -1.75 34.62 -9.93
CA VAL A 115 -2.28 33.42 -9.28
C VAL A 115 -3.03 33.81 -8.01
N SER A 116 -4.34 33.57 -8.00
CA SER A 116 -5.22 33.82 -6.85
C SER A 116 -5.95 32.55 -6.44
N VAL A 117 -6.20 32.40 -5.13
CA VAL A 117 -6.92 31.26 -4.56
C VAL A 117 -8.17 31.81 -3.89
N SER A 118 -9.31 31.21 -4.21
CA SER A 118 -10.58 31.42 -3.53
C SER A 118 -11.10 30.12 -2.96
N TYR A 119 -11.82 30.24 -1.86
CA TYR A 119 -12.32 29.13 -1.07
C TYR A 119 -13.84 29.23 -1.01
N ASP A 120 -14.54 28.33 -1.68
CA ASP A 120 -15.99 28.19 -1.64
C ASP A 120 -16.33 26.95 -0.82
N LEU A 121 -16.24 27.11 0.51
CA LEU A 121 -16.27 25.98 1.47
C LEU A 121 -17.54 25.93 2.31
N PHE A 122 -18.29 27.03 2.36
CA PHE A 122 -19.36 27.23 3.34
C PHE A 122 -20.64 27.67 2.64
N GLY A 123 -21.54 26.71 2.44
CA GLY A 123 -22.84 26.92 1.81
C GLY A 123 -23.42 25.60 1.30
N ALA A 124 -24.75 25.48 1.25
CA ALA A 124 -25.43 24.26 0.80
C ALA A 124 -25.01 23.83 -0.62
N ASP A 125 -24.55 24.78 -1.45
CA ASP A 125 -24.14 24.55 -2.85
C ASP A 125 -22.62 24.74 -3.07
N SER A 126 -21.83 24.89 -2.00
CA SER A 126 -20.41 25.24 -2.07
C SER A 126 -19.53 24.07 -2.53
N GLY A 127 -19.93 22.84 -2.19
CA GLY A 127 -19.20 21.62 -2.55
C GLY A 127 -17.77 21.55 -2.00
N GLY A 128 -17.39 22.36 -1.00
CA GLY A 128 -16.03 22.33 -0.45
C GLY A 128 -14.96 22.62 -1.51
N CYS A 129 -15.18 23.62 -2.36
CA CYS A 129 -14.33 23.89 -3.50
C CYS A 129 -13.15 24.80 -3.15
N VAL A 130 -11.99 24.49 -3.73
CA VAL A 130 -10.83 25.38 -3.80
C VAL A 130 -10.61 25.77 -5.25
N ASP A 131 -10.73 27.06 -5.55
CA ASP A 131 -10.57 27.60 -6.89
C ASP A 131 -9.25 28.35 -6.98
N VAL A 132 -8.39 27.96 -7.92
CA VAL A 132 -7.12 28.61 -8.19
C VAL A 132 -7.14 29.19 -9.59
N SER A 133 -7.28 30.51 -9.71
CA SER A 133 -7.30 31.20 -11.00
C SER A 133 -5.93 31.84 -11.29
N PHE A 134 -5.54 31.86 -12.57
CA PHE A 134 -4.26 32.41 -13.01
C PHE A 134 -4.33 32.95 -14.45
N ASP A 135 -3.25 33.60 -14.90
CA ASP A 135 -3.15 34.24 -16.22
C ASP A 135 -4.30 35.25 -16.49
N GLY A 136 -4.66 36.01 -15.46
CA GLY A 136 -5.74 37.01 -15.49
C GLY A 136 -7.15 36.41 -15.45
N GLY A 137 -7.30 35.19 -14.92
CA GLY A 137 -8.58 34.48 -14.82
C GLY A 137 -8.95 33.68 -16.08
N ARG A 138 -8.06 33.61 -17.08
CA ARG A 138 -8.26 32.83 -18.31
C ARG A 138 -8.07 31.33 -18.10
N ARG A 139 -7.32 30.94 -17.08
CA ARG A 139 -7.14 29.55 -16.66
C ARG A 139 -7.53 29.41 -15.20
N ALA A 140 -8.06 28.25 -14.84
CA ALA A 140 -8.37 27.93 -13.46
C ALA A 140 -8.21 26.44 -13.17
N VAL A 141 -7.82 26.13 -11.94
CA VAL A 141 -7.88 24.78 -11.37
C VAL A 141 -8.95 24.79 -10.29
N ARG A 142 -9.96 23.94 -10.45
CA ARG A 142 -10.98 23.72 -9.41
C ARG A 142 -10.70 22.41 -8.71
N VAL A 143 -10.60 22.47 -7.38
CA VAL A 143 -10.52 21.28 -6.53
C VAL A 143 -11.85 21.10 -5.82
N GLN A 144 -12.52 19.98 -6.06
CA GLN A 144 -13.77 19.60 -5.40
C GLN A 144 -13.46 18.63 -4.28
N LEU A 145 -13.58 19.05 -3.01
CA LEU A 145 -13.27 18.20 -1.87
C LEU A 145 -14.49 17.46 -1.35
N ASP A 146 -15.64 18.14 -1.29
CA ASP A 146 -16.88 17.55 -0.81
C ASP A 146 -17.72 17.04 -1.97
N ARG A 147 -18.75 16.28 -1.63
CA ARG A 147 -19.73 15.80 -2.60
C ARG A 147 -20.57 16.94 -3.18
N MET A 148 -21.01 16.78 -4.42
CA MET A 148 -22.00 17.64 -5.05
C MET A 148 -22.99 16.81 -5.88
N GLU A 149 -24.25 17.24 -5.94
CA GLU A 149 -25.27 16.65 -6.84
C GLU A 149 -24.79 16.70 -8.30
N ARG A 150 -25.01 15.62 -9.06
CA ARG A 150 -24.57 15.51 -10.46
C ARG A 150 -25.03 16.69 -11.32
N LYS A 151 -26.27 17.14 -11.16
CA LYS A 151 -26.81 18.28 -11.91
C LYS A 151 -26.07 19.58 -11.61
N SER A 152 -25.79 19.83 -10.33
CA SER A 152 -25.02 20.98 -9.87
C SER A 152 -23.56 20.90 -10.32
N TRP A 153 -22.95 19.71 -10.26
CA TRP A 153 -21.61 19.44 -10.79
C TRP A 153 -21.51 19.74 -12.29
N LEU A 154 -22.45 19.22 -13.10
CA LEU A 154 -22.53 19.51 -14.54
C LEU A 154 -22.73 21.00 -14.84
N ALA A 155 -23.54 21.70 -14.03
CA ALA A 155 -23.74 23.14 -14.17
C ALA A 155 -22.43 23.89 -13.89
N ARG A 156 -21.72 23.53 -12.82
CA ARG A 156 -20.44 24.12 -12.43
C ARG A 156 -19.33 23.83 -13.45
N HIS A 157 -19.35 22.66 -14.09
CA HIS A 157 -18.45 22.34 -15.20
C HIS A 157 -18.67 23.24 -16.40
N LYS A 158 -19.93 23.46 -16.77
CA LYS A 158 -20.26 24.41 -17.84
C LYS A 158 -19.90 25.85 -17.47
N GLU A 159 -19.99 26.23 -16.21
CA GLU A 159 -19.60 27.56 -15.72
C GLU A 159 -18.09 27.77 -15.80
N LEU A 160 -17.30 26.81 -15.30
CA LEU A 160 -15.85 26.83 -15.35
C LEU A 160 -15.33 26.86 -16.79
N ASP A 161 -15.88 25.99 -17.64
CA ASP A 161 -15.56 25.91 -19.06
C ASP A 161 -15.85 27.23 -19.79
N ARG A 162 -17.00 27.85 -19.53
CA ARG A 162 -17.34 29.18 -20.08
C ARG A 162 -16.43 30.29 -19.57
N ALA A 163 -16.11 30.30 -18.28
CA ALA A 163 -15.27 31.32 -17.66
C ALA A 163 -13.82 31.27 -18.18
N THR A 164 -13.30 30.06 -18.40
CA THR A 164 -11.93 29.82 -18.83
C THR A 164 -11.78 29.57 -20.34
N ARG A 165 -12.89 29.52 -21.09
CA ARG A 165 -12.94 29.14 -22.52
C ARG A 165 -12.27 27.78 -22.78
N GLY A 166 -12.56 26.79 -21.94
CA GLY A 166 -11.97 25.45 -22.02
C GLY A 166 -10.60 25.30 -21.38
N GLY A 167 -10.12 26.32 -20.66
CA GLY A 167 -8.84 26.30 -19.96
C GLY A 167 -8.92 25.91 -18.48
N GLY A 168 -9.96 25.16 -18.09
CA GLY A 168 -10.24 24.77 -16.71
C GLY A 168 -9.84 23.33 -16.43
N ASP A 169 -9.05 23.11 -15.39
CA ASP A 169 -8.69 21.78 -14.88
C ASP A 169 -9.51 21.45 -13.63
N TRP A 170 -9.95 20.19 -13.47
CA TRP A 170 -10.68 19.73 -12.30
C TRP A 170 -9.92 18.64 -11.54
N ILE A 171 -9.83 18.79 -10.21
CA ILE A 171 -9.19 17.83 -9.30
C ILE A 171 -10.19 17.41 -8.21
N TYR A 172 -10.21 16.14 -7.85
CA TYR A 172 -11.20 15.55 -6.94
C TYR A 172 -10.57 15.05 -5.64
N GLY A 173 -11.06 15.56 -4.51
CA GLY A 173 -10.69 15.09 -3.17
C GLY A 173 -11.21 13.70 -2.85
N PRO A 174 -10.77 13.09 -1.74
CA PRO A 174 -11.16 11.74 -1.33
C PRO A 174 -12.68 11.62 -1.17
N ASP A 175 -13.32 12.62 -0.57
CA ASP A 175 -14.74 12.59 -0.19
C ASP A 175 -15.69 13.16 -1.25
N SER A 176 -15.15 13.59 -2.40
CA SER A 176 -15.94 14.21 -3.46
C SER A 176 -16.93 13.25 -4.11
N MET A 177 -16.61 11.95 -4.15
CA MET A 177 -17.39 10.89 -4.81
C MET A 177 -17.74 11.17 -6.29
N LEU A 178 -17.06 12.14 -6.93
CA LEU A 178 -17.38 12.62 -8.29
C LEU A 178 -16.35 12.21 -9.34
N ALA A 179 -15.14 11.84 -8.94
CA ALA A 179 -14.05 11.51 -9.85
C ALA A 179 -14.39 10.40 -10.85
N HIS A 180 -15.27 9.46 -10.48
CA HIS A 180 -15.70 8.38 -11.37
C HIS A 180 -16.46 8.91 -12.59
N ASN A 181 -17.32 9.92 -12.41
CA ASN A 181 -18.04 10.55 -13.52
C ASN A 181 -17.08 11.17 -14.55
N GLU A 182 -15.95 11.70 -14.07
CA GLU A 182 -14.89 12.24 -14.92
C GLU A 182 -14.13 11.13 -15.65
N VAL A 183 -13.80 10.03 -14.96
CA VAL A 183 -13.16 8.85 -15.59
C VAL A 183 -14.03 8.30 -16.71
N ASP A 184 -15.34 8.21 -16.52
CA ASP A 184 -16.27 7.72 -17.55
C ASP A 184 -16.34 8.66 -18.77
N ALA A 185 -16.23 9.97 -18.53
CA ALA A 185 -16.33 10.98 -19.58
C ALA A 185 -15.02 11.18 -20.35
N ALA A 186 -13.88 11.19 -19.66
CA ALA A 186 -12.58 11.61 -20.18
C ALA A 186 -11.52 10.48 -20.19
N GLY A 187 -11.84 9.30 -19.64
CA GLY A 187 -10.92 8.17 -19.52
C GLY A 187 -9.92 8.28 -18.36
N TYR A 188 -9.93 9.38 -17.60
CA TYR A 188 -9.13 9.59 -16.39
C TYR A 188 -9.75 10.67 -15.51
N ALA A 189 -9.30 10.77 -14.25
CA ALA A 189 -9.60 11.90 -13.38
C ALA A 189 -8.37 12.29 -12.54
N LEU A 190 -8.19 13.59 -12.27
CA LEU A 190 -7.18 14.04 -11.32
C LEU A 190 -7.70 13.92 -9.89
N ARG A 191 -6.91 13.34 -8.99
CA ARG A 191 -7.21 13.21 -7.56
C ARG A 191 -6.28 14.08 -6.73
N VAL A 192 -6.73 14.44 -5.53
CA VAL A 192 -5.87 15.06 -4.52
C VAL A 192 -6.05 14.35 -3.18
N GLN A 193 -4.95 14.22 -2.44
CA GLN A 193 -4.98 13.82 -1.03
C GLN A 193 -3.92 14.60 -0.24
N CYS A 194 -4.12 14.67 1.07
CA CYS A 194 -3.11 15.19 2.00
C CYS A 194 -2.61 14.06 2.90
N ARG A 195 -1.29 13.94 3.05
CA ARG A 195 -0.65 13.00 3.98
C ARG A 195 0.10 13.76 5.07
N THR A 196 -0.01 13.32 6.32
CA THR A 196 0.78 13.88 7.41
C THR A 196 2.24 13.46 7.26
N VAL A 197 3.14 14.43 7.16
CA VAL A 197 4.60 14.24 7.10
C VAL A 197 5.22 15.15 8.15
N GLY A 198 5.60 14.58 9.29
CA GLY A 198 6.03 15.33 10.47
C GLY A 198 4.97 16.36 10.90
N ALA A 199 5.39 17.62 11.07
CA ALA A 199 4.52 18.72 11.49
C ALA A 199 3.78 19.44 10.35
N THR A 200 3.59 18.79 9.19
CA THR A 200 2.87 19.38 8.06
C THR A 200 2.04 18.35 7.31
N ARG A 201 1.15 18.85 6.46
CA ARG A 201 0.43 18.06 5.46
C ARG A 201 1.14 18.21 4.11
N GLU A 202 1.52 17.10 3.49
CA GLU A 202 2.02 17.04 2.11
C GLU A 202 0.86 16.78 1.16
N VAL A 203 0.78 17.56 0.09
CA VAL A 203 -0.27 17.42 -0.94
C VAL A 203 0.22 16.52 -2.06
N GLN A 204 -0.54 15.47 -2.36
CA GLN A 204 -0.27 14.55 -3.46
C GLN A 204 -1.37 14.65 -4.51
N ILE A 205 -0.98 14.56 -5.78
CA ILE A 205 -1.87 14.54 -6.94
C ILE A 205 -1.88 13.13 -7.52
N GLY A 206 -3.06 12.62 -7.80
CA GLY A 206 -3.25 11.28 -8.36
C GLY A 206 -3.83 11.33 -9.77
N THR A 207 -3.54 10.32 -10.57
CA THR A 207 -4.31 10.03 -11.78
C THR A 207 -5.14 8.78 -11.55
N GLN A 208 -6.46 8.95 -11.49
CA GLN A 208 -7.40 7.85 -11.44
C GLN A 208 -7.68 7.34 -12.85
N LEU A 209 -7.50 6.05 -13.05
CA LEU A 209 -7.78 5.33 -14.28
C LEU A 209 -9.10 4.55 -14.19
N PRO A 210 -9.65 4.04 -15.32
CA PRO A 210 -10.74 3.06 -15.29
C PRO A 210 -10.38 1.89 -14.37
N GLY A 211 -11.35 1.41 -13.59
CA GLY A 211 -11.10 0.38 -12.56
C GLY A 211 -10.56 0.91 -11.22
N HIS A 212 -10.57 2.23 -11.01
CA HIS A 212 -10.25 2.89 -9.73
C HIS A 212 -8.80 2.77 -9.24
N THR A 213 -7.87 2.39 -10.12
CA THR A 213 -6.44 2.50 -9.80
C THR A 213 -6.05 3.99 -9.77
N ILE A 214 -5.39 4.43 -8.70
CA ILE A 214 -4.90 5.81 -8.56
C ILE A 214 -3.38 5.79 -8.46
N GLU A 215 -2.73 6.40 -9.43
CA GLU A 215 -1.29 6.59 -9.43
C GLU A 215 -0.93 7.92 -8.77
N TRP A 216 -0.38 7.87 -7.56
CA TRP A 216 -0.06 9.05 -6.75
C TRP A 216 1.32 9.61 -7.05
N THR A 217 1.42 10.93 -7.08
CA THR A 217 2.66 11.68 -7.22
C THR A 217 2.61 12.98 -6.42
N THR A 218 3.71 13.73 -6.39
CA THR A 218 3.78 15.07 -5.80
C THR A 218 3.69 16.14 -6.88
N LEU A 219 3.27 17.36 -6.52
CA LEU A 219 3.07 18.45 -7.49
C LEU A 219 4.34 18.80 -8.29
N ASP A 220 5.53 18.63 -7.72
CA ASP A 220 6.81 18.87 -8.41
C ASP A 220 7.08 17.88 -9.57
N HIS A 221 6.42 16.72 -9.57
CA HIS A 221 6.43 15.79 -10.69
C HIS A 221 5.30 16.06 -11.71
N CYS A 222 4.36 16.95 -11.40
CA CYS A 222 3.35 17.43 -12.33
C CYS A 222 3.89 18.58 -13.20
N ARG A 223 3.37 18.70 -14.42
CA ARG A 223 3.65 19.81 -15.33
C ARG A 223 2.36 20.48 -15.76
N LEU A 224 2.41 21.79 -15.97
CA LEU A 224 1.31 22.54 -16.54
C LEU A 224 1.56 22.78 -18.03
N THR A 225 0.63 22.38 -18.87
CA THR A 225 0.65 22.71 -20.30
C THR A 225 -0.31 23.85 -20.63
N ASP A 226 -0.37 24.23 -21.90
CA ASP A 226 -1.25 25.29 -22.38
C ASP A 226 -2.73 24.90 -22.26
N SER A 227 -3.04 23.61 -22.13
CA SER A 227 -4.41 23.10 -22.01
C SER A 227 -4.72 22.48 -20.63
N ALA A 228 -3.77 21.79 -19.97
CA ALA A 228 -4.10 20.96 -18.82
C ALA A 228 -2.96 20.75 -17.80
N ILE A 229 -3.29 20.16 -16.65
CA ILE A 229 -2.32 19.60 -15.71
C ILE A 229 -1.96 18.17 -16.14
N LEU A 230 -0.67 17.91 -16.37
CA LEU A 230 -0.15 16.57 -16.65
C LEU A 230 0.57 15.99 -15.45
N THR A 231 0.12 14.82 -15.01
CA THR A 231 0.89 13.95 -14.11
C THR A 231 1.88 13.11 -14.94
N PRO A 232 2.82 12.38 -14.31
CA PRO A 232 3.72 11.47 -15.03
C PRO A 232 3.01 10.39 -15.87
N HIS A 233 1.76 10.09 -15.53
CA HIS A 233 0.91 9.08 -16.16
C HIS A 233 0.03 9.65 -17.27
N LEU A 234 0.07 10.96 -17.51
CA LEU A 234 -0.68 11.64 -18.56
C LEU A 234 0.28 12.21 -19.61
N GLU A 235 -0.19 12.26 -20.84
CA GLU A 235 0.47 12.92 -21.94
C GLU A 235 -0.52 13.72 -22.80
N GLU A 236 -0.06 14.85 -23.31
CA GLU A 236 -0.85 15.67 -24.22
C GLU A 236 -0.56 15.25 -25.67
N THR A 237 -1.62 14.92 -26.40
CA THR A 237 -1.58 14.55 -27.82
C THR A 237 -2.37 15.56 -28.64
N GLY A 238 -2.26 15.50 -29.98
CA GLY A 238 -3.08 16.35 -30.86
C GLY A 238 -4.60 16.12 -30.74
N GLU A 239 -5.02 15.02 -30.11
CA GLU A 239 -6.42 14.67 -29.84
C GLU A 239 -6.84 14.99 -28.39
N GLY A 240 -5.96 15.63 -27.60
CA GLY A 240 -6.19 15.98 -26.19
C GLY A 240 -5.28 15.20 -25.22
N VAL A 241 -5.56 15.33 -23.92
CA VAL A 241 -4.84 14.62 -22.86
C VAL A 241 -5.26 13.15 -22.84
N ARG A 242 -4.28 12.26 -22.77
CA ARG A 242 -4.47 10.81 -22.68
C ARG A 242 -3.60 10.19 -21.61
N VAL A 243 -3.99 9.00 -21.17
CA VAL A 243 -3.17 8.16 -20.32
C VAL A 243 -1.97 7.69 -21.12
N ARG A 244 -0.77 7.91 -20.59
CA ARG A 244 0.47 7.46 -21.21
C ARG A 244 0.53 5.94 -21.16
N THR A 245 0.33 5.29 -22.30
CA THR A 245 0.76 3.90 -22.49
C THR A 245 2.27 3.87 -22.39
N ALA A 246 2.81 3.09 -21.47
CA ALA A 246 4.25 2.93 -21.31
C ALA A 246 4.86 2.24 -22.54
N GLU A 247 5.14 2.98 -23.60
CA GLU A 247 6.17 2.57 -24.54
C GLU A 247 7.54 2.75 -23.86
N ARG A 248 8.29 1.65 -23.83
CA ARG A 248 9.71 1.60 -23.44
C ARG A 248 10.51 2.58 -24.32
N GLY A 249 10.68 3.82 -23.85
CA GLY A 249 11.49 4.83 -24.52
C GLY A 249 12.89 4.94 -23.94
N THR A 250 13.86 4.31 -24.60
CA THR A 250 15.30 4.64 -24.52
C THR A 250 15.50 6.11 -24.93
N PRO A 251 16.36 6.92 -24.29
CA PRO A 251 16.54 8.32 -24.70
C PRO A 251 17.19 8.40 -26.08
N ALA A 252 16.50 9.10 -27.00
CA ALA A 252 17.00 9.44 -28.31
C ALA A 252 18.12 10.49 -28.18
N ALA A 253 19.36 10.07 -28.48
CA ALA A 253 20.43 10.97 -28.86
C ALA A 253 20.52 10.99 -30.39
N GLU A 254 20.65 12.20 -30.92
CA GLU A 254 20.87 12.53 -32.32
C GLU A 254 22.00 11.70 -32.95
N ALA A 255 21.77 11.15 -34.16
CA ALA A 255 22.71 11.22 -35.29
C ALA A 255 22.14 10.51 -36.52
N SER A 256 22.14 11.23 -37.63
CA SER A 256 21.88 10.73 -38.98
C SER A 256 22.96 9.73 -39.44
N GLY A 257 22.56 8.70 -40.20
CA GLY A 257 23.46 7.84 -40.98
C GLY A 257 22.82 6.51 -41.45
N PRO A 258 23.11 5.99 -42.67
CA PRO A 258 22.28 4.97 -43.31
C PRO A 258 22.65 3.51 -42.98
N ALA A 259 21.58 2.68 -42.92
CA ALA A 259 21.42 1.24 -43.11
C ALA A 259 22.60 0.24 -42.99
N SER A 260 22.46 -0.76 -42.10
CA SER A 260 22.73 -2.20 -42.35
C SER A 260 22.32 -3.12 -41.18
N PRO A 261 22.17 -4.46 -41.38
CA PRO A 261 21.06 -5.22 -40.82
C PRO A 261 21.28 -5.86 -39.44
N ALA A 262 20.13 -6.13 -38.82
CA ALA A 262 19.80 -6.89 -37.61
C ALA A 262 20.90 -7.76 -36.96
N SER A 263 21.19 -7.44 -35.68
CA SER A 263 21.64 -8.39 -34.66
C SER A 263 20.46 -8.78 -33.76
N PRO A 264 20.42 -9.98 -33.17
CA PRO A 264 19.32 -10.43 -32.34
C PRO A 264 19.20 -9.59 -31.05
N PRO A 265 17.99 -9.44 -30.48
CA PRO A 265 17.75 -8.57 -29.33
C PRO A 265 18.50 -9.07 -28.09
N ARG A 266 19.31 -8.21 -27.49
CA ARG A 266 19.86 -8.40 -26.13
C ARG A 266 18.71 -8.32 -25.12
N VAL A 267 18.62 -9.33 -24.25
CA VAL A 267 17.69 -9.35 -23.11
C VAL A 267 18.09 -8.24 -22.14
N ALA A 268 17.19 -7.28 -21.89
CA ALA A 268 17.38 -6.24 -20.90
C ALA A 268 17.22 -6.83 -19.48
N PRO A 269 18.04 -6.42 -18.49
CA PRO A 269 17.84 -6.81 -17.09
C PRO A 269 16.48 -6.34 -16.57
N ALA A 270 15.74 -7.25 -15.92
CA ALA A 270 14.52 -6.90 -15.23
C ALA A 270 14.84 -6.05 -13.98
N VAL A 271 14.15 -4.93 -13.85
CA VAL A 271 14.22 -4.03 -12.70
C VAL A 271 12.85 -3.99 -12.05
N PHE A 272 12.78 -4.35 -10.78
CA PHE A 272 11.54 -4.35 -10.00
C PHE A 272 11.55 -3.18 -9.03
N GLN A 273 10.42 -2.50 -8.88
CA GLN A 273 10.22 -1.50 -7.83
C GLN A 273 9.85 -2.22 -6.54
N LEU A 274 10.51 -1.86 -5.44
CA LEU A 274 10.24 -2.36 -4.10
C LEU A 274 9.47 -1.28 -3.34
N ALA A 275 8.40 -1.68 -2.67
CA ALA A 275 7.63 -0.75 -1.85
C ALA A 275 8.50 -0.21 -0.70
N PRO A 276 8.48 1.11 -0.40
CA PRO A 276 9.28 1.68 0.67
C PRO A 276 8.99 1.00 2.03
N GLY A 277 10.03 0.73 2.82
CA GLY A 277 9.89 0.11 4.13
C GLY A 277 9.51 -1.39 4.11
N THR A 278 9.58 -2.05 2.95
CA THR A 278 9.31 -3.49 2.81
C THR A 278 10.54 -4.36 2.73
N VAL A 279 11.74 -3.78 2.90
CA VAL A 279 13.01 -4.50 2.84
C VAL A 279 13.92 -4.02 3.96
N ALA A 280 14.32 -4.95 4.83
CA ALA A 280 15.31 -4.73 5.87
C ALA A 280 16.58 -5.54 5.59
N PHE A 281 17.69 -5.15 6.20
CA PHE A 281 18.97 -5.83 6.06
C PHE A 281 19.83 -5.75 7.32
N THR A 282 20.78 -6.66 7.45
CA THR A 282 21.77 -6.71 8.54
C THR A 282 23.11 -7.21 8.00
N ALA A 283 24.13 -7.28 8.87
CA ALA A 283 25.45 -7.80 8.53
C ALA A 283 26.13 -7.09 7.35
N ALA A 284 25.84 -5.80 7.12
CA ALA A 284 26.36 -5.04 5.99
C ALA A 284 27.90 -4.96 5.99
N VAL A 285 28.52 -5.36 4.87
CA VAL A 285 29.96 -5.30 4.63
C VAL A 285 30.23 -4.48 3.37
N ALA A 286 30.99 -3.39 3.49
CA ALA A 286 31.32 -2.54 2.35
C ALA A 286 32.14 -3.30 1.29
N VAL A 287 31.77 -3.14 0.03
CA VAL A 287 32.44 -3.75 -1.13
C VAL A 287 33.33 -2.73 -1.83
N ALA A 288 34.60 -3.09 -2.06
CA ALA A 288 35.53 -2.22 -2.79
C ALA A 288 35.18 -2.20 -4.30
N GLY A 289 34.98 -1.01 -4.87
CA GLY A 289 34.69 -0.83 -6.31
C GLY A 289 33.48 0.04 -6.66
N ALA A 290 33.00 0.88 -5.73
CA ALA A 290 31.87 1.76 -5.99
C ALA A 290 32.29 3.00 -6.81
N ASP A 291 31.40 3.51 -7.67
CA ASP A 291 31.58 4.85 -8.26
C ASP A 291 31.57 5.90 -7.13
N GLY A 292 32.22 7.05 -7.31
CA GLY A 292 32.35 8.04 -6.23
C GLY A 292 31.02 8.62 -5.70
N SER A 293 29.87 8.29 -6.30
CA SER A 293 28.55 8.80 -5.93
C SER A 293 27.68 7.82 -5.14
N ARG A 294 27.98 6.51 -5.15
CA ARG A 294 27.23 5.49 -4.38
C ARG A 294 28.17 4.52 -3.67
N ARG A 295 27.72 3.95 -2.54
CA ARG A 295 28.42 2.94 -1.72
C ARG A 295 27.70 1.60 -1.83
N LEU A 296 28.48 0.53 -2.02
CA LEU A 296 27.98 -0.84 -2.14
C LEU A 296 28.23 -1.64 -0.86
N TYR A 297 27.22 -2.39 -0.42
CA TYR A 297 27.28 -3.26 0.76
C TYR A 297 26.78 -4.65 0.41
N ASP A 298 27.53 -5.70 0.73
CA ASP A 298 26.97 -7.07 0.79
C ASP A 298 26.30 -7.25 2.16
N ALA A 299 25.05 -7.69 2.17
CA ALA A 299 24.23 -7.79 3.37
C ALA A 299 23.29 -9.00 3.32
N ASP A 300 22.83 -9.42 4.49
CA ASP A 300 21.71 -10.34 4.61
C ASP A 300 20.43 -9.50 4.56
N VAL A 301 19.58 -9.76 3.56
CA VAL A 301 18.40 -8.95 3.23
C VAL A 301 17.14 -9.77 3.43
N GLN A 302 16.13 -9.18 4.04
CA GLN A 302 14.80 -9.75 4.20
C GLN A 302 13.76 -8.77 3.72
N SER A 303 12.89 -9.22 2.80
CA SER A 303 11.67 -8.50 2.44
C SER A 303 10.50 -8.96 3.31
N THR A 304 9.47 -8.13 3.50
CA THR A 304 8.31 -8.48 4.35
C THR A 304 7.70 -9.79 3.86
N GLY A 305 7.57 -10.78 4.75
CA GLY A 305 7.04 -12.10 4.41
C GLY A 305 7.99 -13.02 3.62
N SER A 306 9.22 -12.60 3.34
CA SER A 306 10.25 -13.38 2.64
C SER A 306 11.31 -13.94 3.59
N ALA A 307 12.00 -15.00 3.15
CA ALA A 307 13.19 -15.52 3.84
C ALA A 307 14.39 -14.58 3.68
N VAL A 308 15.35 -14.67 4.60
CA VAL A 308 16.61 -13.93 4.50
C VAL A 308 17.44 -14.46 3.33
N THR A 309 17.92 -13.55 2.48
CA THR A 309 18.77 -13.87 1.32
C THR A 309 19.97 -12.93 1.27
N PRO A 310 21.15 -13.40 0.82
CA PRO A 310 22.28 -12.52 0.61
C PRO A 310 22.01 -11.60 -0.59
N GLY A 311 22.14 -10.29 -0.40
CA GLY A 311 21.91 -9.28 -1.43
C GLY A 311 22.98 -8.20 -1.40
N ARG A 312 23.14 -7.47 -2.52
CA ARG A 312 24.01 -6.30 -2.57
C ARG A 312 23.17 -5.04 -2.54
N ILE A 313 23.47 -4.11 -1.64
CA ILE A 313 22.75 -2.85 -1.46
C ILE A 313 23.62 -1.70 -2.00
N SER A 314 23.02 -0.82 -2.80
CA SER A 314 23.63 0.40 -3.32
C SER A 314 22.95 1.63 -2.72
N LEU A 315 23.69 2.41 -1.94
CA LEU A 315 23.21 3.63 -1.27
C LEU A 315 23.99 4.85 -1.77
N PRO A 316 23.43 6.07 -1.78
CA PRO A 316 24.18 7.29 -2.06
C PRO A 316 25.38 7.48 -1.11
N ALA A 317 26.43 8.16 -1.58
CA ALA A 317 27.63 8.43 -0.77
C ALA A 317 27.34 9.30 0.46
N GLU A 318 26.23 10.03 0.47
CA GLU A 318 25.73 10.87 1.56
C GLU A 318 24.76 10.14 2.52
N ALA A 319 24.26 8.96 2.15
CA ALA A 319 23.37 8.17 3.01
C ALA A 319 24.10 7.66 4.26
N ALA A 320 23.34 7.37 5.33
CA ALA A 320 23.88 6.80 6.56
C ALA A 320 24.66 5.50 6.28
N VAL A 321 25.78 5.32 6.99
CA VAL A 321 26.60 4.11 6.86
C VAL A 321 26.01 3.04 7.77
N PRO A 322 25.58 1.88 7.24
CA PRO A 322 24.99 0.83 8.06
C PRO A 322 26.03 0.14 8.94
N ASP A 323 25.77 0.08 10.24
CA ASP A 323 26.53 -0.73 11.18
C ASP A 323 26.21 -2.21 11.02
N ARG A 324 27.24 -3.06 11.10
CA ARG A 324 27.15 -4.50 10.83
C ARG A 324 26.29 -5.26 11.85
N ASP A 325 26.19 -4.77 13.07
CA ASP A 325 25.48 -5.38 14.20
C ASP A 325 24.07 -4.83 14.40
N GLN A 326 23.58 -4.01 13.47
CA GLN A 326 22.27 -3.38 13.54
C GLN A 326 21.39 -3.83 12.36
N ILE A 327 20.08 -3.79 12.56
CA ILE A 327 19.11 -4.03 11.48
C ILE A 327 18.68 -2.68 10.92
N TRP A 328 18.72 -2.58 9.60
CA TRP A 328 18.45 -1.37 8.85
C TRP A 328 17.30 -1.61 7.88
N LEU A 329 16.42 -0.63 7.73
CA LEU A 329 15.30 -0.63 6.80
C LEU A 329 15.64 0.25 5.59
N LEU A 330 15.35 -0.21 4.38
CA LEU A 330 15.45 0.61 3.17
C LEU A 330 14.26 1.58 3.09
N LEU A 331 14.57 2.87 2.94
CA LEU A 331 13.60 3.95 2.87
C LEU A 331 13.63 4.63 1.49
N GLY A 332 12.45 5.04 1.02
CA GLY A 332 12.27 5.65 -0.31
C GLY A 332 12.14 4.61 -1.44
N PRO A 333 12.13 5.05 -2.71
CA PRO A 333 12.07 4.13 -3.84
C PRO A 333 13.31 3.24 -3.85
N ALA A 334 13.11 1.93 -3.76
CA ALA A 334 14.17 0.94 -3.89
C ALA A 334 13.93 0.08 -5.13
N THR A 335 14.99 -0.20 -5.89
CA THR A 335 14.90 -1.02 -7.09
C THR A 335 15.75 -2.27 -6.96
N LEU A 336 15.15 -3.42 -7.24
CA LEU A 336 15.85 -4.70 -7.32
C LEU A 336 16.22 -4.96 -8.78
N ARG A 337 17.52 -5.06 -9.05
CA ARG A 337 18.03 -5.51 -10.34
C ARG A 337 18.53 -6.94 -10.23
N LEU A 338 17.91 -7.83 -10.99
CA LEU A 338 18.34 -9.22 -11.07
C LEU A 338 19.50 -9.37 -12.06
N PRO A 339 20.45 -10.29 -11.81
CA PRO A 339 21.51 -10.60 -12.77
C PRO A 339 20.92 -11.22 -14.04
N VAL A 340 21.41 -10.79 -15.21
CA VAL A 340 21.01 -11.38 -16.50
C VAL A 340 21.74 -12.72 -16.68
N PRO A 341 21.05 -13.83 -16.98
CA PRO A 341 21.70 -15.09 -17.26
C PRO A 341 22.59 -14.97 -18.52
N GLY A 342 23.91 -15.19 -18.38
CA GLY A 342 24.85 -15.31 -19.51
C GLY A 342 25.81 -14.14 -19.76
N ASP A 343 25.89 -13.12 -18.89
CA ASP A 343 26.92 -12.07 -19.01
C ASP A 343 28.15 -12.41 -18.16
N ASP A 344 29.14 -13.07 -18.76
CA ASP A 344 30.39 -13.54 -18.13
C ASP A 344 31.35 -12.40 -17.70
N ARG A 345 30.90 -11.14 -17.75
CA ARG A 345 31.71 -9.94 -17.52
C ARG A 345 31.59 -9.34 -16.13
N THR A 346 30.67 -9.79 -15.29
CA THR A 346 30.59 -9.37 -13.88
C THR A 346 30.73 -10.57 -12.98
N ARG A 347 31.86 -10.66 -12.26
CA ARG A 347 32.18 -11.68 -11.25
C ARG A 347 31.20 -11.77 -10.06
N ASP A 348 30.13 -10.97 -10.05
CA ASP A 348 29.11 -10.93 -9.00
C ASP A 348 27.72 -11.08 -9.60
N SER A 349 27.28 -12.32 -9.79
CA SER A 349 25.91 -12.68 -10.16
C SER A 349 24.94 -12.53 -8.98
N ARG A 350 25.01 -11.42 -8.25
CA ARG A 350 24.14 -11.12 -7.10
C ARG A 350 23.12 -10.04 -7.48
N ALA A 351 21.91 -10.17 -6.96
CA ALA A 351 20.89 -9.13 -7.14
C ALA A 351 21.33 -7.84 -6.42
N VAL A 352 21.19 -6.71 -7.10
CA VAL A 352 21.56 -5.40 -6.58
C VAL A 352 20.30 -4.62 -6.24
N ILE A 353 20.15 -4.25 -4.98
CA ILE A 353 19.09 -3.40 -4.46
C ILE A 353 19.61 -1.97 -4.37
N THR A 354 19.10 -1.08 -5.20
CA THR A 354 19.47 0.34 -5.17
C THR A 354 18.42 1.10 -4.38
N ALA A 355 18.81 1.77 -3.31
CA ALA A 355 17.91 2.52 -2.44
C ALA A 355 18.51 3.89 -2.12
N GLU A 356 17.67 4.88 -1.84
CA GLU A 356 18.10 6.27 -1.64
C GLU A 356 18.43 6.59 -0.18
N SER A 357 17.86 5.86 0.78
CA SER A 357 18.13 6.08 2.20
C SER A 357 17.88 4.84 3.05
N ILE A 358 18.38 4.86 4.29
CA ILE A 358 18.18 3.79 5.27
C ILE A 358 17.79 4.37 6.63
N ALA A 359 17.03 3.62 7.42
CA ALA A 359 16.77 3.93 8.82
C ALA A 359 17.06 2.72 9.71
N ARG A 360 17.58 2.98 10.91
CA ARG A 360 17.83 1.93 11.90
C ARG A 360 16.51 1.47 12.52
N LEU A 361 16.34 0.16 12.66
CA LEU A 361 15.20 -0.42 13.37
C LEU A 361 15.54 -0.68 14.84
N GLU A 362 14.66 -0.26 15.74
CA GLU A 362 14.78 -0.46 17.18
C GLU A 362 13.44 -0.93 17.78
N GLY A 363 13.51 -1.68 18.89
CA GLY A 363 12.32 -2.10 19.65
C GLY A 363 11.33 -2.98 18.86
N ASN A 364 10.04 -2.65 18.97
CA ASN A 364 8.93 -3.46 18.45
C ASN A 364 8.85 -3.47 16.92
N ALA A 365 9.54 -2.55 16.24
CA ALA A 365 9.60 -2.49 14.77
C ALA A 365 10.36 -3.67 14.14
N LEU A 366 10.99 -4.52 14.95
CA LEU A 366 11.68 -5.76 14.54
C LEU A 366 10.74 -6.94 14.33
N GLU A 367 9.47 -6.84 14.75
CA GLU A 367 8.50 -7.95 14.71
C GLU A 367 8.28 -8.54 13.29
N PRO A 368 8.28 -7.76 12.20
CA PRO A 368 8.21 -8.29 10.83
C PRO A 368 9.52 -8.92 10.32
N TRP A 369 10.64 -8.71 11.03
CA TRP A 369 12.01 -8.96 10.56
C TRP A 369 12.76 -9.98 11.41
N GLN A 370 12.04 -10.87 12.09
CA GLN A 370 12.61 -11.86 13.01
C GLN A 370 13.60 -12.84 12.36
N GLY A 371 13.60 -12.91 11.01
CA GLY A 371 14.56 -13.70 10.25
C GLY A 371 15.97 -13.08 10.26
N LEU A 372 16.07 -11.75 10.28
CA LEU A 372 17.34 -11.03 10.33
C LEU A 372 17.96 -11.15 11.72
N ARG A 373 19.10 -11.84 11.81
CA ARG A 373 19.89 -11.93 13.05
C ARG A 373 21.15 -11.11 12.91
N PRO A 374 21.34 -10.05 13.71
CA PRO A 374 22.62 -9.39 13.77
C PRO A 374 23.71 -10.42 14.11
N PRO A 375 24.87 -10.37 13.44
CA PRO A 375 26.00 -11.21 13.81
C PRO A 375 26.34 -10.89 15.27
N ARG A 376 26.35 -11.91 16.13
CA ARG A 376 26.69 -11.74 17.56
C ARG A 376 28.00 -10.98 17.65
N SER A 377 27.99 -9.83 18.33
CA SER A 377 29.24 -9.18 18.75
C SER A 377 30.10 -10.25 19.45
N PRO A 378 31.37 -10.45 19.06
CA PRO A 378 32.27 -11.22 19.90
C PRO A 378 32.22 -10.55 21.28
N ALA A 379 31.96 -11.37 22.32
CA ALA A 379 31.97 -10.89 23.69
C ALA A 379 33.25 -10.06 23.90
N PRO A 380 33.18 -8.92 24.60
CA PRO A 380 34.38 -8.15 24.89
C PRO A 380 35.37 -9.11 25.51
N THR A 381 36.49 -9.33 24.81
CA THR A 381 37.55 -10.18 25.29
C THR A 381 38.03 -9.52 26.57
N ALA A 382 37.60 -10.05 27.71
CA ALA A 382 38.09 -9.62 29.00
C ALA A 382 39.61 -9.78 28.94
N ALA A 383 40.31 -8.65 28.93
CA ALA A 383 41.75 -8.61 29.08
C ALA A 383 42.11 -9.41 30.34
N PRO A 384 43.12 -10.29 30.29
CA PRO A 384 43.55 -11.01 31.48
C PRO A 384 44.15 -10.00 32.46
N SER A 385 43.40 -9.72 33.54
CA SER A 385 43.93 -9.02 34.70
C SER A 385 44.89 -9.98 35.41
N SER A 386 46.16 -9.58 35.44
CA SER A 386 47.23 -10.27 36.14
C SER A 386 47.31 -9.74 37.58
N ALA A 387 46.85 -10.57 38.52
CA ALA A 387 47.16 -10.57 39.95
C ALA A 387 46.34 -11.73 40.54
N GLY A 388 46.81 -12.70 41.28
CA GLY A 388 47.98 -12.80 42.14
C GLY A 388 47.53 -13.67 43.32
N GLU A 389 48.27 -14.76 43.56
CA GLU A 389 48.42 -15.47 44.84
C GLU A 389 47.32 -16.39 45.43
N ALA A 390 47.83 -17.62 45.68
CA ALA A 390 47.78 -18.37 46.94
C ALA A 390 46.68 -19.44 47.16
N ALA A 391 47.14 -20.69 47.04
CA ALA A 391 47.05 -21.78 48.03
C ALA A 391 45.67 -22.22 48.57
N ALA A 392 45.33 -23.50 48.38
CA ALA A 392 45.56 -24.56 49.38
C ALA A 392 44.83 -25.88 49.04
N ALA A 393 45.58 -26.99 49.23
CA ALA A 393 45.18 -28.32 49.73
C ALA A 393 44.06 -29.15 49.05
N GLY A 394 44.44 -30.36 48.62
CA GLY A 394 43.53 -31.48 48.27
C GLY A 394 42.90 -32.18 49.51
N PRO A 395 42.44 -33.46 49.45
CA PRO A 395 42.98 -34.55 48.60
C PRO A 395 41.97 -35.56 47.96
N ALA A 396 42.53 -36.34 47.02
CA ALA A 396 42.45 -37.79 46.79
C ALA A 396 41.11 -38.56 46.62
N HIS A 397 40.95 -39.16 45.43
CA HIS A 397 40.96 -40.61 45.10
C HIS A 397 40.34 -40.79 43.69
N GLY A 398 40.80 -41.60 42.74
CA GLY A 398 41.90 -42.54 42.63
C GLY A 398 41.68 -43.37 41.35
N ARG A 399 42.79 -43.81 40.73
CA ARG A 399 42.95 -44.79 39.61
C ARG A 399 42.68 -44.23 38.19
N ALA A 400 43.73 -43.97 37.41
CA ALA A 400 44.63 -44.90 36.69
C ALA A 400 43.86 -45.67 35.59
N ARG A 401 44.26 -45.68 34.30
CA ARG A 401 45.61 -45.81 33.73
C ARG A 401 45.49 -45.44 32.22
N GLU A 402 46.25 -44.47 31.68
CA GLU A 402 47.60 -44.61 31.08
C GLU A 402 47.55 -45.31 29.71
N GLN A 403 48.16 -44.89 28.60
CA GLN A 403 49.03 -43.77 28.25
C GLN A 403 49.12 -43.73 26.70
N ALA A 404 49.39 -42.54 26.18
CA ALA A 404 49.91 -42.25 24.83
C ALA A 404 51.41 -42.73 24.72
N PRO A 405 52.31 -42.35 23.77
CA PRO A 405 52.35 -41.06 23.08
C PRO A 405 53.04 -40.95 21.68
N ALA A 406 52.96 -39.71 21.17
CA ALA A 406 54.00 -38.86 20.54
C ALA A 406 54.48 -39.03 19.07
N ASP A 407 54.30 -37.93 18.33
CA ASP A 407 55.06 -37.35 17.19
C ASP A 407 56.59 -37.13 17.51
N PRO A 408 57.51 -36.50 16.70
CA PRO A 408 57.40 -35.65 15.48
C PRO A 408 58.59 -35.82 14.43
N PRO A 409 59.20 -34.77 13.80
CA PRO A 409 59.14 -34.30 12.38
C PRO A 409 60.53 -34.38 11.65
N PRO A 410 61.03 -33.49 10.72
CA PRO A 410 60.51 -32.66 9.59
C PRO A 410 61.25 -32.95 8.23
N SER A 411 61.00 -32.21 7.11
CA SER A 411 62.01 -31.73 6.10
C SER A 411 61.41 -31.25 4.75
N GLY A 412 62.01 -30.20 4.16
CA GLY A 412 61.66 -29.55 2.88
C GLY A 412 62.29 -30.15 1.59
N PRO A 413 62.40 -29.37 0.47
CA PRO A 413 62.11 -29.76 -0.93
C PRO A 413 63.31 -30.31 -1.75
N PRO A 414 63.08 -30.86 -2.97
CA PRO A 414 63.48 -30.12 -4.19
C PRO A 414 62.58 -30.36 -5.45
N GLY A 415 62.64 -29.44 -6.43
CA GLY A 415 62.07 -29.60 -7.78
C GLY A 415 63.01 -30.33 -8.77
N PRO A 416 62.90 -30.10 -10.08
CA PRO A 416 61.88 -30.60 -11.02
C PRO A 416 62.43 -31.74 -11.91
N ARG A 417 61.56 -32.65 -12.39
CA ARG A 417 61.88 -33.54 -13.52
C ARG A 417 60.72 -33.61 -14.51
N VAL A 418 61.03 -33.21 -15.74
CA VAL A 418 60.19 -33.33 -16.93
C VAL A 418 60.40 -34.70 -17.58
N ALA A 419 59.31 -35.40 -17.89
CA ALA A 419 59.08 -36.34 -19.01
C ALA A 419 57.82 -37.17 -18.68
N GLY A 420 56.65 -36.94 -19.29
CA GLY A 420 56.21 -37.34 -20.64
C GLY A 420 54.67 -37.54 -20.61
N PRO A 421 53.94 -37.53 -21.74
CA PRO A 421 52.47 -37.39 -21.73
C PRO A 421 51.74 -38.73 -21.51
N PRO A 422 50.61 -38.80 -20.75
CA PRO A 422 49.88 -40.05 -20.57
C PRO A 422 48.64 -40.15 -21.47
N ALA A 423 48.43 -41.36 -22.02
CA ALA A 423 47.24 -41.79 -22.74
C ALA A 423 46.12 -42.29 -21.79
N THR A 424 45.68 -41.48 -20.81
CA THR A 424 44.76 -41.91 -19.72
C THR A 424 43.42 -41.17 -19.63
N GLY A 425 43.13 -40.21 -20.50
CA GLY A 425 41.99 -39.28 -20.33
C GLY A 425 40.59 -39.91 -20.30
N ARG A 426 40.32 -40.97 -21.08
CA ARG A 426 38.95 -41.52 -21.22
C ARG A 426 38.46 -42.33 -20.02
N SER A 427 39.26 -43.20 -19.41
CA SER A 427 38.79 -44.04 -18.28
C SER A 427 38.64 -43.26 -16.97
N ALA A 428 39.36 -42.16 -16.80
CA ALA A 428 39.24 -41.29 -15.64
C ALA A 428 37.95 -40.44 -15.70
N ALA A 429 37.61 -39.93 -16.89
CA ALA A 429 36.38 -39.18 -17.13
C ALA A 429 35.11 -40.04 -16.89
N GLU A 430 35.13 -41.30 -17.34
CA GLU A 430 34.03 -42.24 -17.10
C GLU A 430 33.81 -42.55 -15.61
N ARG A 431 34.90 -42.73 -14.84
CA ARG A 431 34.82 -42.92 -13.39
C ARG A 431 34.28 -41.68 -12.69
N GLY A 432 34.66 -40.48 -13.14
CA GLY A 432 34.15 -39.21 -12.65
C GLY A 432 32.65 -39.04 -12.88
N ALA A 433 32.16 -39.33 -14.09
CA ALA A 433 30.74 -39.22 -14.42
C ALA A 433 29.86 -40.19 -13.61
N ARG A 434 30.33 -41.42 -13.36
CA ARG A 434 29.62 -42.39 -12.49
C ARG A 434 29.56 -41.95 -11.04
N ALA A 435 30.64 -41.37 -10.51
CA ALA A 435 30.66 -40.85 -9.15
C ALA A 435 29.72 -39.63 -8.99
N ALA A 436 29.68 -38.75 -9.99
CA ALA A 436 28.78 -37.60 -10.01
C ALA A 436 27.29 -38.02 -10.04
N LEU A 437 26.93 -39.01 -10.88
CA LEU A 437 25.58 -39.55 -10.91
C LEU A 437 25.17 -40.17 -9.57
N GLN A 438 26.08 -40.89 -8.90
CA GLN A 438 25.79 -41.48 -7.59
C GLN A 438 25.54 -40.40 -6.53
N ALA A 439 26.37 -39.35 -6.49
CA ALA A 439 26.18 -38.23 -5.56
C ALA A 439 24.83 -37.51 -5.79
N LEU A 440 24.43 -37.32 -7.06
CA LEU A 440 23.15 -36.71 -7.40
C LEU A 440 21.94 -37.59 -7.04
N ARG A 441 22.09 -38.93 -7.09
CA ARG A 441 21.05 -39.86 -6.61
C ARG A 441 20.88 -39.78 -5.09
N ASP A 442 21.98 -39.66 -4.36
CA ASP A 442 21.93 -39.53 -2.90
C ASP A 442 21.31 -38.18 -2.51
N GLN A 443 21.69 -37.09 -3.19
CA GLN A 443 21.09 -35.76 -3.02
C GLN A 443 19.61 -35.72 -3.40
N SER A 444 19.22 -36.43 -4.47
CA SER A 444 17.82 -36.59 -4.89
C SER A 444 16.97 -37.27 -3.82
N ARG A 445 17.50 -38.30 -3.14
CA ARG A 445 16.79 -39.00 -2.06
C ARG A 445 16.65 -38.13 -0.82
N GLU A 446 17.75 -37.53 -0.38
CA GLU A 446 17.75 -36.65 0.79
C GLU A 446 16.81 -35.45 0.61
N ALA A 447 16.81 -34.82 -0.57
CA ALA A 447 15.91 -33.72 -0.88
C ALA A 447 14.43 -34.15 -0.88
N ARG A 448 14.11 -35.36 -1.35
CA ARG A 448 12.74 -35.88 -1.32
C ARG A 448 12.29 -36.27 0.09
N ASP A 449 13.16 -36.88 0.87
CA ASP A 449 12.88 -37.31 2.25
C ASP A 449 12.69 -36.11 3.19
N THR A 450 13.42 -35.02 2.93
CA THR A 450 13.30 -33.76 3.68
C THR A 450 12.21 -32.83 3.13
N GLY A 451 11.64 -33.14 1.97
CA GLY A 451 10.63 -32.31 1.30
C GLY A 451 11.19 -31.03 0.66
N ASP A 452 12.52 -30.92 0.51
CA ASP A 452 13.20 -29.77 -0.07
C ASP A 452 13.05 -29.73 -1.61
N ARG A 453 12.03 -28.99 -2.06
CA ARG A 453 11.72 -28.85 -3.49
C ARG A 453 12.77 -28.06 -4.28
N ASP A 454 13.51 -27.17 -3.63
CA ASP A 454 14.58 -26.41 -4.29
C ASP A 454 15.79 -27.30 -4.53
N ALA A 455 16.15 -28.14 -3.55
CA ALA A 455 17.16 -29.16 -3.72
C ALA A 455 16.74 -30.20 -4.78
N VAL A 456 15.47 -30.58 -4.86
CA VAL A 456 14.95 -31.44 -5.95
C VAL A 456 15.12 -30.79 -7.32
N ARG A 457 14.71 -29.52 -7.50
CA ARG A 457 14.88 -28.79 -8.77
C ARG A 457 16.33 -28.62 -9.16
N GLN A 458 17.20 -28.33 -8.19
CA GLN A 458 18.63 -28.18 -8.42
C GLN A 458 19.28 -29.51 -8.83
N THR A 459 18.91 -30.60 -8.17
CA THR A 459 19.38 -31.95 -8.50
C THR A 459 18.91 -32.38 -9.90
N ALA A 460 17.66 -32.09 -10.26
CA ALA A 460 17.12 -32.36 -11.60
C ALA A 460 17.89 -31.61 -12.71
N ARG A 461 18.33 -30.37 -12.46
CA ARG A 461 19.17 -29.61 -13.41
C ARG A 461 20.52 -30.29 -13.64
N TYR A 462 21.18 -30.76 -12.58
CA TYR A 462 22.47 -31.45 -12.71
C TYR A 462 22.33 -32.82 -13.38
N LEU A 463 21.23 -33.54 -13.12
CA LEU A 463 20.93 -34.79 -13.82
C LEU A 463 20.64 -34.56 -15.32
N ALA A 464 19.93 -33.47 -15.68
CA ALA A 464 19.72 -33.09 -17.07
C ALA A 464 21.05 -32.76 -17.78
N MET A 465 21.97 -32.06 -17.11
CA MET A 465 23.31 -31.80 -17.65
C MET A 465 24.08 -33.09 -17.93
N LEU A 466 24.02 -34.08 -17.04
CA LEU A 466 24.63 -35.40 -17.26
C LEU A 466 23.96 -36.18 -18.38
N ARG A 467 22.62 -36.13 -18.47
CA ARG A 467 21.82 -36.79 -19.51
C ARG A 467 22.15 -36.25 -20.90
N ASP A 468 22.33 -34.93 -21.01
CA ASP A 468 22.43 -34.24 -22.29
C ASP A 468 23.89 -34.08 -22.79
N ASP A 469 24.89 -34.41 -21.96
CA ASP A 469 26.31 -34.31 -22.33
C ASP A 469 26.78 -35.48 -23.22
N PRO A 470 27.08 -35.25 -24.52
CA PRO A 470 27.47 -36.30 -25.45
C PRO A 470 28.85 -36.92 -25.15
N THR A 471 29.64 -36.30 -24.27
CA THR A 471 30.96 -36.82 -23.86
C THR A 471 30.86 -37.86 -22.73
N VAL A 472 29.67 -37.99 -22.10
CA VAL A 472 29.37 -38.96 -21.06
C VAL A 472 28.89 -40.28 -21.68
N VAL A 473 29.35 -41.41 -21.12
CA VAL A 473 28.95 -42.74 -21.58
C VAL A 473 27.43 -42.95 -21.48
N GLU A 474 26.85 -43.58 -22.49
CA GLU A 474 25.41 -43.79 -22.66
C GLU A 474 24.73 -44.37 -21.42
N ALA A 475 25.32 -45.39 -20.79
CA ALA A 475 24.79 -45.98 -19.56
C ALA A 475 24.62 -45.00 -18.37
N VAL A 476 25.44 -43.95 -18.29
CA VAL A 476 25.31 -42.90 -17.25
C VAL A 476 24.22 -41.90 -17.63
N ARG A 477 24.06 -41.60 -18.94
CA ARG A 477 23.01 -40.73 -19.46
C ARG A 477 21.62 -41.33 -19.26
N ASP A 478 21.44 -42.61 -19.57
CA ASP A 478 20.18 -43.33 -19.37
C ASP A 478 19.81 -43.40 -17.87
N ALA A 479 20.81 -43.63 -17.03
CA ALA A 479 20.63 -43.70 -15.59
C ALA A 479 20.32 -42.33 -14.95
N ALA A 480 20.79 -41.23 -15.56
CA ALA A 480 20.42 -39.87 -15.20
C ALA A 480 19.00 -39.51 -15.69
N ALA A 481 18.63 -39.95 -16.90
CA ALA A 481 17.28 -39.78 -17.44
C ALA A 481 16.22 -40.44 -16.54
N ALA A 482 16.46 -41.68 -16.12
CA ALA A 482 15.55 -42.39 -15.21
C ALA A 482 15.36 -41.68 -13.85
N GLU A 483 16.40 -41.02 -13.33
CA GLU A 483 16.30 -40.26 -12.08
C GLU A 483 15.56 -38.92 -12.29
N CYS A 484 15.70 -38.28 -13.46
CA CYS A 484 14.91 -37.11 -13.84
C CYS A 484 13.40 -37.43 -13.89
N ASP A 485 13.01 -38.61 -14.38
CA ASP A 485 11.60 -39.03 -14.42
C ASP A 485 11.02 -39.18 -13.01
N VAL A 486 11.81 -39.74 -12.09
CA VAL A 486 11.44 -39.88 -10.66
C VAL A 486 11.23 -38.53 -10.00
N LEU A 487 12.14 -37.57 -10.21
CA LEU A 487 12.02 -36.22 -9.64
C LEU A 487 10.83 -35.44 -10.23
N SER A 488 10.52 -35.67 -11.51
CA SER A 488 9.37 -35.08 -12.19
C SER A 488 8.06 -35.59 -11.61
N ALA A 489 7.94 -36.91 -11.39
CA ALA A 489 6.77 -37.51 -10.75
C ALA A 489 6.58 -37.03 -9.30
N TRP A 490 7.67 -36.87 -8.54
CA TRP A 490 7.61 -36.38 -7.16
C TRP A 490 7.23 -34.89 -7.08
N SER A 491 7.72 -34.07 -8.02
CA SER A 491 7.39 -32.63 -8.07
C SER A 491 5.94 -32.37 -8.46
N ALA A 492 5.32 -33.29 -9.21
CA ALA A 492 3.90 -33.24 -9.58
C ALA A 492 2.95 -33.62 -8.43
N ALA A 493 3.45 -34.14 -7.30
CA ALA A 493 2.61 -34.46 -6.14
C ALA A 493 2.14 -33.17 -5.42
N PRO A 494 0.83 -33.00 -5.14
CA PRO A 494 0.31 -31.77 -4.54
C PRO A 494 0.71 -31.60 -3.07
N THR A 495 0.95 -30.35 -2.65
CA THR A 495 1.21 -29.96 -1.26
C THR A 495 -0.08 -29.51 -0.56
N ALA A 496 -0.12 -29.50 0.78
CA ALA A 496 -1.30 -29.08 1.54
C ALA A 496 -1.80 -27.65 1.19
N PRO A 497 -0.93 -26.64 0.98
CA PRO A 497 -1.36 -25.32 0.49
C PRO A 497 -1.90 -25.36 -0.95
N GLY A 498 -1.29 -26.17 -1.83
CA GLY A 498 -1.79 -26.39 -3.20
C GLY A 498 -3.18 -27.02 -3.22
N HIS A 499 -3.47 -27.93 -2.29
CA HIS A 499 -4.81 -28.51 -2.13
C HIS A 499 -5.86 -27.47 -1.67
N ARG A 500 -5.45 -26.44 -0.90
CA ARG A 500 -6.35 -25.38 -0.47
C ARG A 500 -6.71 -24.44 -1.62
N LEU A 501 -5.71 -23.98 -2.39
CA LEU A 501 -5.96 -23.18 -3.59
C LEU A 501 -6.82 -23.94 -4.61
N ALA A 502 -6.48 -25.20 -4.89
CA ALA A 502 -7.25 -26.03 -5.80
C ALA A 502 -8.73 -26.14 -5.38
N GLY A 503 -9.00 -26.26 -4.07
CA GLY A 503 -10.36 -26.27 -3.52
C GLY A 503 -11.09 -24.93 -3.70
N LEU A 504 -10.40 -23.80 -3.53
CA LEU A 504 -10.97 -22.46 -3.74
C LEU A 504 -11.29 -22.20 -5.22
N LEU A 505 -10.36 -22.55 -6.13
CA LEU A 505 -10.56 -22.41 -7.57
C LEU A 505 -11.67 -23.33 -8.09
N GLU A 506 -11.80 -24.55 -7.54
CA GLU A 506 -12.91 -25.45 -7.87
C GLU A 506 -14.26 -24.85 -7.44
N ARG A 507 -14.31 -24.25 -6.25
CA ARG A 507 -15.52 -23.60 -5.76
C ARG A 507 -15.87 -22.36 -6.60
N LEU A 508 -14.89 -21.55 -6.98
CA LEU A 508 -15.07 -20.44 -7.92
C LEU A 508 -15.66 -20.97 -9.24
N ARG A 509 -15.12 -22.06 -9.82
CA ARG A 509 -15.67 -22.68 -11.04
C ARG A 509 -17.12 -23.14 -10.92
N GLN A 510 -17.50 -23.71 -9.78
CA GLN A 510 -18.85 -24.27 -9.60
C GLN A 510 -19.91 -23.21 -9.24
N GLU A 511 -19.55 -22.26 -8.38
CA GLU A 511 -20.49 -21.35 -7.74
C GLU A 511 -20.30 -19.89 -8.14
N GLY A 512 -19.10 -19.50 -8.58
CA GLY A 512 -18.65 -18.10 -8.70
C GLY A 512 -19.55 -17.24 -9.59
N GLU A 513 -20.14 -17.80 -10.64
CA GLU A 513 -21.02 -17.03 -11.53
C GLU A 513 -22.33 -16.62 -10.84
N LYS A 514 -22.73 -17.33 -9.77
CA LYS A 514 -23.99 -17.14 -9.05
C LYS A 514 -23.78 -16.53 -7.66
N LEU A 515 -22.53 -16.33 -7.24
CA LEU A 515 -22.23 -15.72 -5.94
C LEU A 515 -22.56 -14.21 -5.97
N PRO A 516 -23.16 -13.67 -4.90
CA PRO A 516 -23.25 -12.22 -4.70
C PRO A 516 -21.86 -11.58 -4.72
N LEU A 517 -21.72 -10.34 -5.21
CA LEU A 517 -20.41 -9.70 -5.41
C LEU A 517 -19.52 -9.73 -4.15
N ALA A 518 -20.08 -9.49 -2.96
CA ALA A 518 -19.31 -9.52 -1.71
C ALA A 518 -18.75 -10.92 -1.39
N ALA A 519 -19.52 -11.98 -1.68
CA ALA A 519 -19.09 -13.36 -1.49
C ALA A 519 -18.08 -13.79 -2.54
N LEU A 520 -18.28 -13.37 -3.80
CA LEU A 520 -17.32 -13.57 -4.88
C LEU A 520 -15.98 -12.90 -4.57
N ARG A 521 -16.00 -11.62 -4.14
CA ARG A 521 -14.82 -10.85 -3.73
C ARG A 521 -14.01 -11.57 -2.67
N ARG A 522 -14.66 -11.98 -1.58
CA ARG A 522 -13.99 -12.70 -0.50
C ARG A 522 -13.36 -14.01 -0.97
N LEU A 523 -14.06 -14.74 -1.85
CA LEU A 523 -13.56 -16.01 -2.38
C LEU A 523 -12.36 -15.82 -3.32
N VAL A 524 -12.36 -14.75 -4.11
CA VAL A 524 -11.22 -14.34 -4.95
C VAL A 524 -10.04 -13.89 -4.07
N GLU A 525 -10.26 -13.02 -3.08
CA GLU A 525 -9.23 -12.58 -2.12
C GLU A 525 -8.61 -13.76 -1.35
N ASP A 526 -9.44 -14.72 -0.90
CA ASP A 526 -8.97 -15.95 -0.24
C ASP A 526 -8.13 -16.81 -1.21
N ALA A 527 -8.48 -16.86 -2.50
CA ALA A 527 -7.74 -17.61 -3.52
C ALA A 527 -6.42 -16.92 -3.89
N GLU A 528 -6.42 -15.59 -4.05
CA GLU A 528 -5.22 -14.78 -4.25
C GLU A 528 -4.26 -14.93 -3.06
N ALA A 529 -4.76 -14.85 -1.83
CA ALA A 529 -3.94 -15.03 -0.64
C ALA A 529 -3.34 -16.44 -0.52
N GLU A 530 -4.00 -17.47 -1.03
CA GLU A 530 -3.42 -18.82 -1.12
C GLU A 530 -2.45 -18.97 -2.30
N ALA A 531 -2.71 -18.28 -3.41
CA ALA A 531 -1.81 -18.23 -4.56
C ALA A 531 -0.49 -17.53 -4.20
N ASP A 532 -0.55 -16.42 -3.45
CA ASP A 532 0.61 -15.69 -2.94
C ASP A 532 1.49 -16.54 -2.01
N LYS A 533 0.89 -17.48 -1.25
CA LYS A 533 1.66 -18.44 -0.44
C LYS A 533 2.38 -19.48 -1.29
N LEU A 534 1.90 -19.69 -2.52
CA LEU A 534 2.42 -20.69 -3.45
C LEU A 534 3.43 -20.10 -4.42
N ASP A 535 3.40 -18.79 -4.73
CA ASP A 535 4.32 -17.91 -5.51
C ASP A 535 5.14 -18.58 -6.65
N ARG A 536 5.94 -19.60 -6.37
CA ARG A 536 6.78 -20.39 -7.31
C ARG A 536 6.26 -21.78 -7.68
N TYR A 537 5.06 -22.15 -7.22
CA TYR A 537 4.48 -23.49 -7.36
C TYR A 537 3.13 -23.50 -8.08
N LEU A 538 2.69 -22.33 -8.59
CA LEU A 538 1.44 -22.20 -9.34
C LEU A 538 1.61 -22.69 -10.78
N THR A 539 0.63 -23.44 -11.25
CA THR A 539 0.53 -23.80 -12.67
C THR A 539 -0.05 -22.63 -13.48
N THR A 540 0.24 -22.59 -14.78
CA THR A 540 -0.34 -21.61 -15.70
C THR A 540 -1.87 -21.66 -15.68
N GLY A 541 -2.47 -22.86 -15.58
CA GLY A 541 -3.92 -23.02 -15.49
C GLY A 541 -4.54 -22.46 -14.21
N GLU A 542 -3.84 -22.54 -13.07
CA GLU A 542 -4.31 -21.92 -11.81
C GLU A 542 -4.23 -20.38 -11.87
N LEU A 543 -3.20 -19.84 -12.51
CA LEU A 543 -3.04 -18.40 -12.73
C LEU A 543 -4.10 -17.85 -13.70
N ASP A 544 -4.36 -18.56 -14.81
CA ASP A 544 -5.37 -18.15 -15.79
C ASP A 544 -6.79 -18.20 -15.19
N GLU A 545 -7.08 -19.23 -14.38
CA GLU A 545 -8.37 -19.35 -13.70
C GLU A 545 -8.56 -18.24 -12.65
N LEU A 546 -7.54 -17.96 -11.84
CA LEU A 546 -7.58 -16.86 -10.88
C LEU A 546 -7.73 -15.50 -11.58
N GLY A 547 -7.01 -15.28 -12.68
CA GLY A 547 -7.11 -14.09 -13.52
C GLY A 547 -8.51 -13.90 -14.08
N ARG A 548 -9.13 -14.96 -14.63
CA ARG A 548 -10.52 -14.94 -15.11
C ARG A 548 -11.50 -14.49 -14.01
N TRP A 549 -11.37 -15.01 -12.80
CA TRP A 549 -12.27 -14.65 -11.69
C TRP A 549 -12.01 -13.24 -11.15
N SER A 550 -10.77 -12.76 -11.23
CA SER A 550 -10.40 -11.37 -10.93
C SER A 550 -11.01 -10.40 -11.94
N ASP A 551 -10.94 -10.73 -13.23
CA ASP A 551 -11.58 -9.97 -14.31
C ASP A 551 -13.11 -9.98 -14.18
N GLU A 552 -13.69 -11.12 -13.82
CA GLU A 552 -15.13 -11.26 -13.57
C GLU A 552 -15.58 -10.42 -12.36
N LEU A 553 -14.79 -10.42 -11.28
CA LEU A 553 -15.02 -9.55 -10.13
C LEU A 553 -14.93 -8.08 -10.54
N ALA A 554 -13.96 -7.69 -11.36
CA ALA A 554 -13.81 -6.33 -11.86
C ALA A 554 -15.00 -5.92 -12.76
N ARG A 555 -15.44 -6.81 -13.65
CA ARG A 555 -16.59 -6.61 -14.53
C ARG A 555 -17.89 -6.42 -13.75
N ARG A 556 -18.12 -7.21 -12.70
CA ARG A 556 -19.30 -7.07 -11.82
C ARG A 556 -19.18 -5.88 -10.86
N SER A 557 -17.97 -5.46 -10.50
CA SER A 557 -17.72 -4.29 -9.65
C SER A 557 -17.84 -2.95 -10.39
N GLY A 558 -18.34 -2.93 -11.63
CA GLY A 558 -18.62 -1.69 -12.37
C GLY A 558 -19.56 -0.78 -11.56
N ARG A 559 -19.08 0.41 -11.19
CA ARG A 559 -19.81 1.34 -10.34
C ARG A 559 -21.01 1.94 -11.10
N PRO A 560 -22.22 1.94 -10.52
CA PRO A 560 -23.36 2.62 -11.13
C PRO A 560 -23.23 4.15 -11.03
N ALA A 561 -23.77 4.86 -12.02
CA ALA A 561 -23.94 6.31 -11.93
C ALA A 561 -24.87 6.70 -10.76
N LEU A 562 -24.67 7.89 -10.20
CA LEU A 562 -25.44 8.36 -9.04
C LEU A 562 -26.97 8.29 -9.24
N ASP A 563 -27.48 8.69 -10.41
CA ASP A 563 -28.93 8.61 -10.70
C ASP A 563 -29.46 7.16 -10.60
N ALA A 564 -28.62 6.15 -10.85
CA ALA A 564 -28.99 4.75 -10.66
C ALA A 564 -28.99 4.38 -9.16
N LEU A 565 -28.01 4.86 -8.39
CA LEU A 565 -27.95 4.68 -6.93
C LEU A 565 -29.10 5.40 -6.22
N GLU A 566 -29.53 6.57 -6.68
CA GLU A 566 -30.70 7.30 -6.18
C GLU A 566 -31.99 6.51 -6.40
N ARG A 567 -32.19 5.93 -7.59
CA ARG A 567 -33.34 5.05 -7.87
C ARG A 567 -33.35 3.84 -6.94
N LEU A 568 -32.21 3.15 -6.82
CA LEU A 568 -32.06 2.01 -5.92
C LEU A 568 -32.28 2.41 -4.46
N GLY A 569 -31.81 3.58 -4.05
CA GLY A 569 -32.07 4.15 -2.72
C GLY A 569 -33.56 4.35 -2.46
N GLY A 570 -34.31 4.83 -3.45
CA GLY A 570 -35.77 4.94 -3.38
C GLY A 570 -36.47 3.58 -3.19
N GLU A 571 -36.01 2.55 -3.89
CA GLU A 571 -36.54 1.18 -3.76
C GLU A 571 -36.21 0.56 -2.40
N VAL A 572 -34.96 0.72 -1.94
CA VAL A 572 -34.52 0.31 -0.60
C VAL A 572 -35.31 1.04 0.47
N ARG A 573 -35.52 2.35 0.34
CA ARG A 573 -36.38 3.12 1.26
C ARG A 573 -37.77 2.51 1.35
N ALA A 574 -38.41 2.26 0.22
CA ALA A 574 -39.75 1.67 0.17
C ALA A 574 -39.80 0.30 0.86
N ALA A 575 -38.73 -0.50 0.76
CA ALA A 575 -38.60 -1.75 1.51
C ALA A 575 -38.49 -1.52 3.02
N LEU A 576 -37.59 -0.65 3.45
CA LEU A 576 -37.38 -0.34 4.87
C LEU A 576 -38.63 0.24 5.53
N GLU A 577 -39.41 1.06 4.83
CA GLU A 577 -40.69 1.54 5.34
C GLU A 577 -41.71 0.41 5.59
N ARG A 578 -41.69 -0.68 4.80
CA ARG A 578 -42.55 -1.85 5.06
C ARG A 578 -42.14 -2.54 6.37
N TYR A 579 -40.84 -2.71 6.57
CA TYR A 579 -40.29 -3.29 7.81
C TYR A 579 -40.55 -2.39 9.03
N ALA A 580 -40.48 -1.07 8.85
CA ALA A 580 -40.83 -0.10 9.89
C ALA A 580 -42.29 -0.24 10.34
N ARG A 581 -43.24 -0.31 9.37
CA ARG A 581 -44.67 -0.54 9.64
C ARG A 581 -44.95 -1.89 10.28
N ALA A 582 -44.18 -2.92 9.91
CA ALA A 582 -44.30 -4.26 10.45
C ALA A 582 -43.70 -4.43 11.86
N GLY A 583 -42.99 -3.42 12.38
CA GLY A 583 -42.34 -3.53 13.68
C GLY A 583 -41.10 -4.43 13.67
N ALA A 584 -40.44 -4.59 12.52
CA ALA A 584 -39.37 -5.56 12.33
C ALA A 584 -38.05 -4.91 11.89
N VAL A 585 -36.94 -5.57 12.21
CA VAL A 585 -35.61 -5.31 11.62
C VAL A 585 -35.36 -6.31 10.48
N VAL A 586 -34.45 -5.98 9.57
CA VAL A 586 -34.18 -6.78 8.37
C VAL A 586 -32.69 -6.91 8.11
N ARG A 587 -32.24 -8.10 7.72
CA ARG A 587 -30.86 -8.33 7.29
C ARG A 587 -30.62 -7.66 5.95
N TRP A 588 -29.45 -7.08 5.74
CA TRP A 588 -29.10 -6.44 4.47
C TRP A 588 -29.26 -7.38 3.27
N SER A 589 -28.89 -8.66 3.44
CA SER A 589 -29.07 -9.72 2.44
C SER A 589 -30.53 -9.94 2.03
N VAL A 590 -31.49 -9.73 2.92
CA VAL A 590 -32.93 -9.85 2.63
C VAL A 590 -33.42 -8.62 1.86
N VAL A 591 -33.02 -7.42 2.27
CA VAL A 591 -33.37 -6.18 1.54
C VAL A 591 -32.86 -6.25 0.11
N GLY A 592 -31.61 -6.67 -0.08
CA GLY A 592 -31.02 -6.78 -1.41
C GLY A 592 -31.62 -7.88 -2.29
N ALA A 593 -32.30 -8.88 -1.72
CA ALA A 593 -33.07 -9.87 -2.47
C ALA A 593 -34.50 -9.41 -2.81
N GLU A 594 -35.06 -8.48 -2.02
CA GLU A 594 -36.37 -7.86 -2.29
C GLU A 594 -36.31 -6.73 -3.32
N VAL A 595 -35.17 -6.05 -3.41
CA VAL A 595 -34.94 -4.93 -4.32
C VAL A 595 -34.39 -5.47 -5.64
N ASP A 596 -35.18 -5.31 -6.70
CA ASP A 596 -34.90 -5.82 -8.04
C ASP A 596 -33.88 -4.92 -8.75
N GLY A 597 -32.62 -4.99 -8.31
CA GLY A 597 -31.60 -4.03 -8.72
C GLY A 597 -30.15 -4.44 -8.49
N GLY A 598 -29.89 -5.67 -8.05
CA GLY A 598 -28.53 -6.16 -7.81
C GLY A 598 -27.80 -5.39 -6.71
N VAL A 599 -28.51 -4.91 -5.69
CA VAL A 599 -27.94 -4.07 -4.62
C VAL A 599 -26.79 -4.79 -3.89
N LEU A 600 -26.91 -6.11 -3.69
CA LEU A 600 -25.83 -6.93 -3.09
C LEU A 600 -24.63 -7.12 -4.01
N ASP A 601 -24.83 -6.89 -5.31
CA ASP A 601 -23.80 -6.98 -6.33
C ASP A 601 -23.09 -5.64 -6.57
N LEU A 602 -23.45 -4.60 -5.82
CA LEU A 602 -22.76 -3.31 -5.87
C LEU A 602 -21.46 -3.33 -5.05
N HIS A 603 -20.55 -2.42 -5.36
CA HIS A 603 -19.38 -2.18 -4.52
C HIS A 603 -19.80 -1.75 -3.10
N PRO A 604 -19.08 -2.13 -2.02
CA PRO A 604 -19.47 -1.77 -0.64
C PRO A 604 -19.77 -0.28 -0.40
N ASP A 605 -19.00 0.64 -1.00
CA ASP A 605 -19.33 2.07 -0.86
C ASP A 605 -20.61 2.46 -1.61
N ASP A 606 -20.93 1.79 -2.71
CA ASP A 606 -22.18 2.03 -3.45
C ASP A 606 -23.38 1.43 -2.69
N GLN A 607 -23.18 0.31 -1.99
CA GLN A 607 -24.18 -0.24 -1.06
C GLN A 607 -24.45 0.74 0.10
N MET A 608 -23.41 1.34 0.65
CA MET A 608 -23.52 2.41 1.66
C MET A 608 -24.23 3.63 1.07
N GLU A 609 -23.85 4.03 -0.14
CA GLU A 609 -24.47 5.14 -0.86
C GLU A 609 -25.97 4.92 -1.10
N VAL A 610 -26.39 3.71 -1.48
CA VAL A 610 -27.81 3.36 -1.65
C VAL A 610 -28.58 3.56 -0.34
N LEU A 611 -27.99 3.20 0.80
CA LEU A 611 -28.60 3.43 2.12
C LEU A 611 -28.63 4.92 2.51
N VAL A 612 -27.60 5.69 2.16
CA VAL A 612 -27.59 7.15 2.28
C VAL A 612 -28.73 7.76 1.46
N GLN A 613 -28.87 7.36 0.20
CA GLN A 613 -29.93 7.84 -0.68
C GLN A 613 -31.32 7.45 -0.16
N ALA A 614 -31.46 6.26 0.41
CA ALA A 614 -32.69 5.82 1.05
C ALA A 614 -33.12 6.73 2.22
N ASP A 615 -32.16 7.33 2.92
CA ASP A 615 -32.39 8.21 4.07
C ASP A 615 -32.28 9.71 3.78
N GLY A 616 -31.91 10.11 2.56
CA GLY A 616 -31.73 11.51 2.19
C GLY A 616 -32.97 12.39 2.38
N ALA A 617 -34.16 11.80 2.34
CA ALA A 617 -35.44 12.47 2.57
C ALA A 617 -35.96 12.36 4.03
N THR A 618 -35.21 11.71 4.93
CA THR A 618 -35.60 11.56 6.34
C THR A 618 -35.36 12.89 7.10
N ASP A 619 -36.36 13.36 7.82
CA ASP A 619 -36.29 14.61 8.58
C ASP A 619 -35.14 14.58 9.61
N ARG A 620 -34.55 15.76 9.92
CA ARG A 620 -33.38 15.86 10.82
C ARG A 620 -33.63 15.31 12.22
N ASP A 621 -34.85 15.45 12.69
CA ASP A 621 -35.23 15.03 14.03
C ASP A 621 -35.71 13.59 14.08
N GLU A 622 -35.89 12.90 12.95
CA GLU A 622 -36.37 11.52 12.88
C GLU A 622 -35.20 10.51 12.82
N PRO A 623 -35.37 9.32 13.42
CA PRO A 623 -34.40 8.23 13.25
C PRO A 623 -34.34 7.76 11.79
N LEU A 624 -33.14 7.42 11.31
CA LEU A 624 -32.89 6.96 9.95
C LEU A 624 -33.47 5.56 9.71
N LEU A 625 -34.16 5.34 8.58
CA LEU A 625 -34.72 4.03 8.21
C LEU A 625 -33.66 2.95 8.09
N SER A 626 -32.43 3.30 7.69
CA SER A 626 -31.27 2.40 7.68
C SER A 626 -30.94 1.80 9.05
N ALA A 627 -31.44 2.36 10.16
CA ALA A 627 -31.35 1.71 11.48
C ALA A 627 -32.05 0.35 11.53
N LEU A 628 -33.03 0.08 10.67
CA LEU A 628 -33.68 -1.23 10.60
C LEU A 628 -32.83 -2.31 9.94
N VAL A 629 -31.72 -1.93 9.30
CA VAL A 629 -30.80 -2.86 8.64
C VAL A 629 -29.84 -3.45 9.66
N THR A 630 -29.74 -4.78 9.66
CA THR A 630 -28.79 -5.53 10.49
C THR A 630 -27.75 -6.26 9.66
N ASP A 631 -26.65 -6.65 10.31
CA ASP A 631 -25.78 -7.70 9.80
C ASP A 631 -26.47 -9.09 9.83
N ASP A 632 -25.78 -10.13 9.38
CA ASP A 632 -26.33 -11.49 9.34
C ASP A 632 -26.60 -12.10 10.73
N ASP A 633 -25.97 -11.56 11.78
CA ASP A 633 -26.15 -11.96 13.18
C ASP A 633 -27.21 -11.12 13.92
N PHE A 634 -27.98 -10.30 13.18
CA PHE A 634 -28.98 -9.36 13.72
C PHE A 634 -28.40 -8.29 14.66
N ARG A 635 -27.16 -7.90 14.45
CA ARG A 635 -26.52 -6.76 15.13
C ARG A 635 -26.56 -5.51 14.25
N VAL A 636 -26.19 -4.38 14.85
CA VAL A 636 -26.05 -3.10 14.14
C VAL A 636 -25.18 -3.28 12.89
N HIS A 637 -25.70 -2.85 11.75
CA HIS A 637 -24.96 -2.97 10.49
C HIS A 637 -23.71 -2.07 10.51
N PRO A 638 -22.54 -2.53 10.01
CA PRO A 638 -21.30 -1.74 10.02
C PRO A 638 -21.38 -0.38 9.32
N PHE A 639 -22.31 -0.22 8.36
CA PHE A 639 -22.52 1.06 7.68
C PHE A 639 -23.26 2.09 8.52
N TYR A 640 -23.94 1.70 9.60
CA TYR A 640 -24.86 2.58 10.32
C TYR A 640 -24.20 3.87 10.84
N ALA A 641 -23.02 3.77 11.47
CA ALA A 641 -22.27 4.94 11.93
C ALA A 641 -21.82 5.84 10.77
N ARG A 642 -21.41 5.23 9.64
CA ARG A 642 -20.98 5.96 8.43
C ARG A 642 -22.15 6.68 7.75
N ILE A 643 -23.34 6.09 7.76
CA ILE A 643 -24.56 6.72 7.20
C ILE A 643 -24.98 7.92 8.06
N LEU A 644 -24.92 7.79 9.39
CA LEU A 644 -25.17 8.92 10.29
C LEU A 644 -24.23 10.09 9.99
N ASP A 645 -22.93 9.79 9.91
CA ASP A 645 -21.90 10.78 9.59
C ASP A 645 -22.18 11.46 8.23
N HIS A 646 -22.48 10.66 7.20
CA HIS A 646 -22.74 11.15 5.85
C HIS A 646 -23.98 12.05 5.74
N LEU A 647 -24.97 11.87 6.62
CA LEU A 647 -26.21 12.65 6.65
C LEU A 647 -26.18 13.77 7.71
N ASP A 648 -24.99 14.16 8.16
CA ASP A 648 -24.77 15.16 9.20
C ASP A 648 -25.57 14.89 10.48
N ARG A 649 -25.70 13.60 10.86
CA ARG A 649 -26.34 13.17 12.11
C ARG A 649 -25.27 12.95 13.19
N PRO A 650 -25.59 13.18 14.47
CA PRO A 650 -24.66 12.90 15.55
C PRO A 650 -24.26 11.41 15.58
N VAL A 651 -22.97 11.14 15.41
CA VAL A 651 -22.42 9.78 15.51
C VAL A 651 -22.09 9.48 16.98
N PRO A 652 -22.72 8.48 17.61
CA PRO A 652 -22.39 8.07 18.96
C PRO A 652 -21.00 7.41 19.01
N ALA A 653 -20.33 7.47 20.16
CA ALA A 653 -19.09 6.73 20.38
C ALA A 653 -19.33 5.22 20.20
N GLN A 654 -18.29 4.45 19.86
CA GLN A 654 -18.41 3.02 19.55
C GLN A 654 -19.06 2.21 20.69
N ALA A 655 -18.77 2.58 21.95
CA ALA A 655 -19.36 1.96 23.13
C ALA A 655 -20.88 2.21 23.25
N ASP A 656 -21.36 3.35 22.75
CA ASP A 656 -22.76 3.78 22.82
C ASP A 656 -23.55 3.50 21.54
N LEU A 657 -22.87 3.16 20.44
CA LEU A 657 -23.46 2.96 19.12
C LEU A 657 -24.60 1.94 19.14
N ARG A 658 -24.41 0.82 19.83
CA ARG A 658 -25.44 -0.20 19.97
C ARG A 658 -26.68 0.32 20.71
N ALA A 659 -26.48 1.02 21.82
CA ALA A 659 -27.59 1.54 22.61
C ALA A 659 -28.35 2.65 21.88
N GLN A 660 -27.64 3.49 21.10
CA GLN A 660 -28.27 4.49 20.23
C GLN A 660 -29.06 3.82 19.11
N TRP A 661 -28.47 2.84 18.43
CA TRP A 661 -29.15 2.07 17.39
C TRP A 661 -30.43 1.40 17.90
N GLU A 662 -30.39 0.74 19.07
CA GLU A 662 -31.57 0.12 19.70
C GLU A 662 -32.67 1.16 19.99
N ARG A 663 -32.30 2.38 20.44
CA ARG A 663 -33.26 3.48 20.63
C ARG A 663 -33.87 3.95 19.32
N ASP A 664 -33.07 4.09 18.27
CA ASP A 664 -33.54 4.55 16.96
C ASP A 664 -34.47 3.55 16.29
N VAL A 665 -34.19 2.24 16.42
CA VAL A 665 -35.09 1.16 16.00
C VAL A 665 -36.43 1.25 16.74
N LEU A 666 -36.43 1.36 18.07
CA LEU A 666 -37.66 1.49 18.86
C LEU A 666 -38.46 2.75 18.47
N ARG A 667 -37.76 3.86 18.24
CA ARG A 667 -38.38 5.12 17.85
C ARG A 667 -38.99 5.05 16.45
N LEU A 668 -38.36 4.36 15.51
CA LEU A 668 -38.96 4.05 14.21
C LEU A 668 -40.23 3.21 14.37
N HIS A 669 -40.19 2.12 15.14
CA HIS A 669 -41.38 1.30 15.35
C HIS A 669 -42.52 2.10 15.96
N LEU A 670 -42.25 3.01 16.91
CA LEU A 670 -43.26 3.91 17.47
C LEU A 670 -43.80 4.92 16.45
N LEU A 671 -42.93 5.48 15.60
CA LEU A 671 -43.31 6.45 14.58
C LEU A 671 -44.20 5.81 13.49
N TRP A 672 -43.93 4.55 13.15
CA TRP A 672 -44.57 3.83 12.05
C TRP A 672 -45.70 2.87 12.49
N SER A 673 -45.90 2.64 13.79
CA SER A 673 -47.01 1.82 14.35
C SER A 673 -48.30 2.60 14.62
N GLY A 674 -48.27 3.93 14.51
CA GLY A 674 -49.47 4.77 14.62
C GLY A 674 -50.40 4.68 13.40
N PRO A 675 -51.70 5.01 13.53
CA PRO A 675 -52.63 4.99 12.40
C PRO A 675 -52.22 6.03 11.35
N SER A 676 -51.63 5.55 10.24
CA SER A 676 -51.42 6.22 8.94
C SER A 676 -51.38 7.75 8.98
N HIS A 677 -50.24 8.35 9.35
CA HIS A 677 -50.03 9.77 9.11
C HIS A 677 -49.30 9.98 7.77
N ARG A 678 -49.92 10.82 6.92
CA ARG A 678 -49.46 11.41 5.65
C ARG A 678 -49.70 10.60 4.36
N ALA A 679 -50.98 10.40 4.04
CA ALA A 679 -51.44 10.79 2.70
C ALA A 679 -51.40 12.33 2.61
N GLY A 680 -50.86 12.86 1.50
CA GLY A 680 -50.51 14.27 1.34
C GLY A 680 -51.63 15.26 1.66
N VAL A 681 -51.34 16.22 2.53
CA VAL A 681 -52.13 17.46 2.62
C VAL A 681 -51.39 18.51 1.80
N ARG A 682 -51.83 18.70 0.55
CA ARG A 682 -51.67 19.98 -0.15
C ARG A 682 -52.47 21.00 0.64
N PHE A 683 -51.81 21.99 1.23
CA PHE A 683 -52.50 23.21 1.65
C PHE A 683 -52.80 24.06 0.40
N PRO A 684 -54.05 24.42 0.12
CA PRO A 684 -54.36 25.43 -0.88
C PRO A 684 -53.97 26.82 -0.34
N GLY A 685 -53.57 27.72 -1.24
CA GLY A 685 -53.29 29.13 -0.95
C GLY A 685 -54.47 29.80 -0.23
N SER A 686 -54.26 30.82 0.59
CA SER A 686 -53.93 32.22 0.25
C SER A 686 -54.65 33.07 1.33
N PRO A 687 -54.45 34.40 1.49
CA PRO A 687 -53.84 35.38 0.57
C PRO A 687 -52.50 35.97 1.01
#